data_AF-A0A954EGK0-F1
#
_entry.id   AF-A0A954EGK0-F1
#
_cell.length_a   1.000
_cell.length_b   1.000
_cell.length_c   1.000
_cell.angle_alpha   90.00
_cell.angle_beta   90.00
_cell.angle_gamma   90.00
#
_symmetry.space_group_name_H-M   'P 1'
#
loop_
_entity.id
_entity.type
_entity.pdbx_description
1 polymer ?
#
loop_
_entity_poly.entity_id
_entity_poly.type
_entity_poly.pdbx_seq_one_letter_code
_entity_poly.pdbx_strand_id
1 'polypeptide(L)'
;ICEDTDGDHVADRFTVFAEGLSIPTAIVIVRGGAVVQNGTETIYLKDLNGDDIADQKTTLISNWELGDTHGGVSNFRYGLDNWIWAMQGYNNSSPRIDGKPTQTFRMGFWRFKLSQTDPPQVTDLEFVRSSNNNTWGLGISEDGLIFGSTANHNPSMFVPIPNRYYERVRGWAPSVLGTIADTHLFKPITENIRQVDHHGGYTAAAGHALYTARTFPEQWWNKTAFVCGPTGHLIGTFVLNRDGANYTSTSPVNLLASNDEWSAPIMAEVGPDGSVWVIDWYNYIVQHNPTPQGFETGKGHAYESDLRDKKHGRIYRVVASEGGQDVLHPFTSLTEANNAELVKALTHPSFPWRLQAQRLLIERNAQDAIKPLLALLSDQSVDAIGLNVGAIHALQTLHELGYFNLQDAQAFVKSGVEVIALNDALKHPSAGVRRNAISILPQNEAGLEILLSNEQVFADSDFQVRLQALLSLADMPASSTAGELIARLTTTTKDPVLKDGLTSAAAVHAVPFLKSLATQKGSQPDEGLLQLVSRVAEHIGRQKPDATTLQDVLLAIQQGPRETASAILTGLTAGLPSQFEFKTTSDFDAALVEAFNNAAAESKSKLIRLASQCHTNALESRSQEIINALSKLISDSKA
;
A
#
# COMPACT_ATOMS: atom_id res chain seq x y z
N ILE A 1 18.09 25.70 1.98
CA ILE A 1 19.15 24.75 2.38
C ILE A 1 19.75 25.30 3.64
N CYS A 2 19.81 24.49 4.70
CA CYS A 2 20.40 24.87 5.99
C CYS A 2 21.66 24.03 6.15
N GLU A 3 22.82 24.67 6.27
CA GLU A 3 24.12 24.00 6.31
C GLU A 3 24.85 24.34 7.60
N ASP A 4 25.55 23.35 8.12
CA ASP A 4 26.50 23.42 9.21
C ASP A 4 27.90 23.33 8.58
N THR A 5 28.60 24.46 8.47
CA THR A 5 29.86 24.55 7.72
C THR A 5 31.10 24.33 8.59
N ASP A 6 30.96 24.35 9.92
CA ASP A 6 32.05 24.11 10.87
C ASP A 6 31.92 22.79 11.66
N GLY A 7 30.80 22.09 11.52
CA GLY A 7 30.55 20.76 12.06
C GLY A 7 30.08 20.77 13.52
N ASP A 8 29.64 21.91 14.06
CA ASP A 8 29.18 22.05 15.44
C ASP A 8 27.72 21.60 15.67
N HIS A 9 27.05 21.13 14.60
CA HIS A 9 25.64 20.71 14.56
C HIS A 9 24.62 21.85 14.63
N VAL A 10 25.05 23.08 14.39
CA VAL A 10 24.22 24.27 14.24
C VAL A 10 24.32 24.75 12.80
N ALA A 11 23.17 25.03 12.18
CA ALA A 11 23.18 25.60 10.84
C ALA A 11 23.68 27.06 10.88
N ASP A 12 24.73 27.36 10.14
CA ASP A 12 25.38 28.67 10.06
C ASP A 12 25.21 29.36 8.68
N ARG A 13 24.83 28.59 7.65
CA ARG A 13 24.62 29.07 6.28
C ARG A 13 23.23 28.68 5.78
N PHE A 14 22.55 29.64 5.17
CA PHE A 14 21.19 29.49 4.68
C PHE A 14 21.09 29.97 3.23
N THR A 15 20.83 29.04 2.32
CA THR A 15 20.65 29.32 0.89
C THR A 15 19.19 29.13 0.49
N VAL A 16 18.60 30.12 -0.17
CA VAL A 16 17.23 30.02 -0.70
C VAL A 16 17.29 29.35 -2.07
N PHE A 17 16.98 28.05 -2.11
CA PHE A 17 17.02 27.26 -3.35
C PHE A 17 15.94 27.68 -4.36
N ALA A 18 14.75 28.05 -3.91
CA ALA A 18 13.68 28.50 -4.79
C ALA A 18 12.73 29.46 -4.07
N GLU A 19 12.30 30.52 -4.78
CA GLU A 19 11.33 31.51 -4.32
C GLU A 19 10.04 31.47 -5.15
N GLY A 20 9.01 32.24 -4.75
CA GLY A 20 7.76 32.37 -5.50
C GLY A 20 6.84 31.15 -5.46
N LEU A 21 7.04 30.27 -4.47
CA LEU A 21 6.13 29.14 -4.20
C LEU A 21 4.91 29.63 -3.41
N SER A 22 3.75 29.01 -3.66
CA SER A 22 2.50 29.39 -3.01
C SER A 22 2.27 28.63 -1.70
N ILE A 23 2.20 27.29 -1.77
CA ILE A 23 1.99 26.41 -0.61
C ILE A 23 2.87 25.17 -0.80
N PRO A 24 4.18 25.24 -0.51
CA PRO A 24 5.08 24.11 -0.62
C PRO A 24 4.85 23.13 0.54
N THR A 25 4.12 22.02 0.30
CA THR A 25 3.70 21.08 1.35
C THR A 25 4.52 19.79 1.42
N ALA A 26 5.33 19.52 0.40
CA ALA A 26 6.15 18.32 0.33
C ALA A 26 7.34 18.53 -0.61
N ILE A 27 8.46 17.87 -0.30
CA ILE A 27 9.67 17.87 -1.11
C ILE A 27 10.32 16.48 -1.10
N VAL A 28 10.88 16.06 -2.23
CA VAL A 28 11.80 14.91 -2.31
C VAL A 28 12.94 15.23 -3.28
N ILE A 29 14.17 14.89 -2.90
CA ILE A 29 15.38 15.16 -3.70
C ILE A 29 15.67 13.97 -4.60
N VAL A 30 15.57 14.17 -5.91
CA VAL A 30 15.70 13.13 -6.95
C VAL A 30 16.18 13.73 -8.27
N ARG A 31 16.81 12.92 -9.13
CA ARG A 31 17.22 13.32 -10.49
C ARG A 31 18.11 14.56 -10.53
N GLY A 32 18.94 14.79 -9.51
CA GLY A 32 19.76 15.99 -9.38
C GLY A 32 18.99 17.29 -9.12
N GLY A 33 17.72 17.20 -8.72
CA GLY A 33 16.88 18.34 -8.34
C GLY A 33 15.90 17.99 -7.23
N ALA A 34 14.81 18.74 -7.14
CA ALA A 34 13.76 18.56 -6.13
C ALA A 34 12.38 18.49 -6.78
N VAL A 35 11.60 17.47 -6.42
CA VAL A 35 10.17 17.43 -6.71
C VAL A 35 9.42 18.02 -5.52
N VAL A 36 8.62 19.05 -5.78
CA VAL A 36 7.92 19.85 -4.77
C VAL A 36 6.43 19.87 -5.05
N GLN A 37 5.61 19.57 -4.05
CA GLN A 37 4.18 19.89 -4.13
C GLN A 37 4.01 21.37 -3.84
N ASN A 38 3.42 22.12 -4.77
CA ASN A 38 3.20 23.54 -4.67
C ASN A 38 1.74 23.90 -5.02
N GLY A 39 0.86 23.88 -4.02
CA GLY A 39 -0.55 24.23 -4.21
C GLY A 39 -1.27 23.32 -5.21
N THR A 40 -1.66 23.86 -6.37
CA THR A 40 -2.40 23.16 -7.44
C THR A 40 -1.51 22.32 -8.37
N GLU A 41 -0.18 22.34 -8.17
CA GLU A 41 0.80 21.69 -9.03
C GLU A 41 1.84 20.90 -8.23
N THR A 42 2.28 19.77 -8.78
CA THR A 42 3.56 19.13 -8.43
C THR A 42 4.59 19.58 -9.46
N ILE A 43 5.69 20.16 -9.00
CA ILE A 43 6.73 20.76 -9.85
C ILE A 43 8.09 20.10 -9.61
N TYR A 44 8.95 20.11 -10.62
CA TYR A 44 10.36 19.76 -10.53
C TYR A 44 11.20 21.03 -10.63
N LEU A 45 12.16 21.16 -9.72
CA LEU A 45 13.08 22.29 -9.60
C LEU A 45 14.52 21.78 -9.69
N LYS A 46 15.38 22.45 -10.45
CA LYS A 46 16.78 22.03 -10.64
C LYS A 46 17.72 23.22 -10.75
N ASP A 47 18.85 23.13 -10.07
CA ASP A 47 20.01 24.00 -10.27
C ASP A 47 20.83 23.48 -11.46
N LEU A 48 21.14 24.34 -12.42
CA LEU A 48 21.87 24.00 -13.63
C LEU A 48 23.32 24.48 -13.61
N ASN A 49 23.71 25.31 -12.66
CA ASN A 49 24.97 26.03 -12.66
C ASN A 49 25.84 25.78 -11.40
N GLY A 50 25.26 25.16 -10.36
CA GLY A 50 25.96 24.75 -9.14
C GLY A 50 26.03 25.83 -8.06
N ASP A 51 25.17 26.85 -8.11
CA ASP A 51 25.05 27.91 -7.11
C ASP A 51 24.01 27.61 -6.02
N ASP A 52 23.43 26.41 -6.02
CA ASP A 52 22.37 25.97 -5.12
C ASP A 52 21.08 26.81 -5.25
N ILE A 53 20.81 27.34 -6.45
CA ILE A 53 19.56 28.05 -6.81
C ILE A 53 18.90 27.35 -8.00
N ALA A 54 17.59 27.15 -7.92
CA ALA A 54 16.82 26.51 -8.98
C ALA A 54 16.67 27.42 -10.22
N ASP A 55 17.35 27.07 -11.30
CA ASP A 55 17.25 27.71 -12.61
C ASP A 55 16.08 27.15 -13.46
N GLN A 56 15.71 25.89 -13.24
CA GLN A 56 14.67 25.19 -13.99
C GLN A 56 13.43 24.95 -13.13
N LYS A 57 12.25 25.18 -13.70
CA LYS A 57 10.96 24.78 -13.15
C LYS A 57 10.11 24.08 -14.21
N THR A 58 9.70 22.84 -13.91
CA THR A 58 8.84 22.03 -14.80
C THR A 58 7.61 21.54 -14.03
N THR A 59 6.39 21.76 -14.55
CA THR A 59 5.18 21.16 -13.96
C THR A 59 5.11 19.67 -14.32
N LEU A 60 5.09 18.80 -13.31
CA LEU A 60 5.00 17.35 -13.45
C LEU A 60 3.55 16.86 -13.43
N ILE A 61 2.77 17.36 -12.47
CA ILE A 61 1.36 17.04 -12.27
C ILE A 61 0.62 18.36 -12.02
N SER A 62 -0.51 18.55 -12.67
CA SER A 62 -1.36 19.73 -12.50
C SER A 62 -2.76 19.33 -12.03
N ASN A 63 -3.59 20.32 -11.73
CA ASN A 63 -5.00 20.16 -11.40
C ASN A 63 -5.26 19.45 -10.06
N TRP A 64 -4.40 19.71 -9.07
CA TRP A 64 -4.71 19.45 -7.66
C TRP A 64 -5.69 20.51 -7.14
N GLU A 65 -6.65 20.09 -6.33
CA GLU A 65 -7.65 20.97 -5.74
C GLU A 65 -7.14 21.63 -4.44
N LEU A 66 -7.55 22.88 -4.21
CA LEU A 66 -7.24 23.67 -3.01
C LEU A 66 -8.49 24.11 -2.25
N GLY A 67 -9.60 23.37 -2.39
CA GLY A 67 -10.87 23.66 -1.72
C GLY A 67 -10.72 23.81 -0.20
N ASP A 68 -10.02 22.86 0.44
CA ASP A 68 -9.44 23.04 1.78
C ASP A 68 -7.91 22.95 1.66
N THR A 69 -7.20 24.03 2.02
CA THR A 69 -5.75 24.11 1.91
C THR A 69 -5.02 23.14 2.84
N HIS A 70 -5.66 22.67 3.91
CA HIS A 70 -5.11 21.63 4.79
C HIS A 70 -5.32 20.22 4.22
N GLY A 71 -6.24 20.08 3.26
CA GLY A 71 -6.58 18.82 2.59
C GLY A 71 -5.73 18.53 1.34
N GLY A 72 -4.66 19.29 1.12
CA GLY A 72 -3.82 19.17 -0.08
C GLY A 72 -2.97 17.90 -0.13
N VAL A 73 -2.18 17.79 -1.22
CA VAL A 73 -1.13 16.78 -1.34
C VAL A 73 -0.02 17.06 -0.32
N SER A 74 0.55 16.01 0.27
CA SER A 74 1.61 16.11 1.27
C SER A 74 2.50 14.86 1.29
N ASN A 75 3.53 14.88 2.14
CA ASN A 75 4.32 13.70 2.52
C ASN A 75 5.04 12.97 1.38
N PHE A 76 5.76 13.67 0.49
CA PHE A 76 6.57 13.02 -0.54
C PHE A 76 7.69 12.15 0.08
N ARG A 77 7.77 10.89 -0.35
CA ARG A 77 8.79 9.91 0.05
C ARG A 77 9.28 9.13 -1.15
N TYR A 78 10.60 9.02 -1.31
CA TYR A 78 11.16 8.06 -2.25
C TYR A 78 11.04 6.66 -1.65
N GLY A 79 10.28 5.78 -2.31
CA GLY A 79 10.01 4.43 -1.86
C GLY A 79 11.10 3.43 -2.23
N LEU A 80 11.14 2.32 -1.50
CA LEU A 80 12.02 1.18 -1.79
C LEU A 80 11.76 0.57 -3.18
N ASP A 81 10.53 0.73 -3.68
CA ASP A 81 10.06 0.31 -5.00
C ASP A 81 10.42 1.29 -6.13
N ASN A 82 11.17 2.35 -5.84
CA ASN A 82 11.58 3.43 -6.76
C ASN A 82 10.45 4.37 -7.21
N TRP A 83 9.28 4.30 -6.56
CA TRP A 83 8.19 5.26 -6.75
C TRP A 83 8.30 6.40 -5.74
N ILE A 84 7.75 7.56 -6.09
CA ILE A 84 7.52 8.63 -5.11
C ILE A 84 6.13 8.40 -4.51
N TRP A 85 6.10 8.08 -3.23
CA TRP A 85 4.88 7.95 -2.44
C TRP A 85 4.47 9.29 -1.87
N ALA A 86 3.16 9.47 -1.75
CA ALA A 86 2.54 10.70 -1.29
C ALA A 86 1.20 10.41 -0.64
N MET A 87 0.64 11.43 0.00
CA MET A 87 -0.74 11.40 0.47
C MET A 87 -1.50 12.62 -0.03
N GLN A 88 -2.83 12.53 0.01
CA GLN A 88 -3.71 13.67 -0.19
C GLN A 88 -4.79 13.68 0.88
N GLY A 89 -5.04 14.85 1.46
CA GLY A 89 -6.25 15.10 2.23
C GLY A 89 -7.50 15.20 1.36
N TYR A 90 -8.64 15.46 1.97
CA TYR A 90 -10.01 15.30 1.43
C TYR A 90 -10.45 16.27 0.31
N ASN A 91 -9.55 16.66 -0.59
CA ASN A 91 -9.84 17.44 -1.78
C ASN A 91 -10.25 16.54 -2.96
N ASN A 92 -11.21 16.95 -3.79
CA ASN A 92 -11.67 16.16 -4.93
C ASN A 92 -10.77 16.36 -6.17
N SER A 93 -9.49 16.09 -6.03
CA SER A 93 -8.50 16.34 -7.08
C SER A 93 -8.73 15.48 -8.32
N SER A 94 -8.43 16.07 -9.48
CA SER A 94 -8.47 15.40 -10.78
C SER A 94 -7.12 15.60 -11.48
N PRO A 95 -6.06 14.94 -11.00
CA PRO A 95 -4.70 15.20 -11.46
C PRO A 95 -4.55 15.01 -12.98
N ARG A 96 -3.65 15.80 -13.57
CA ARG A 96 -3.31 15.74 -14.99
C ARG A 96 -1.81 15.66 -15.20
N ILE A 97 -1.41 14.70 -16.04
CA ILE A 97 -0.02 14.53 -16.51
C ILE A 97 -0.01 14.85 -18.01
N ASP A 98 0.86 15.77 -18.44
CA ASP A 98 0.93 16.21 -19.85
C ASP A 98 -0.46 16.61 -20.40
N GLY A 99 -1.23 17.34 -19.59
CA GLY A 99 -2.60 17.77 -19.89
C GLY A 99 -3.67 16.66 -19.89
N LYS A 100 -3.29 15.38 -19.82
CA LYS A 100 -4.20 14.23 -19.85
C LYS A 100 -4.69 13.91 -18.44
N PRO A 101 -6.01 13.66 -18.26
CA PRO A 101 -6.55 13.29 -16.95
C PRO A 101 -6.05 11.92 -16.51
N THR A 102 -5.75 11.78 -15.22
CA THR A 102 -5.47 10.51 -14.57
C THR A 102 -6.64 10.08 -13.68
N GLN A 103 -6.45 9.02 -12.88
CA GLN A 103 -7.42 8.63 -11.86
C GLN A 103 -7.73 9.80 -10.91
N THR A 104 -9.01 10.02 -10.64
CA THR A 104 -9.49 10.98 -9.64
C THR A 104 -9.59 10.31 -8.29
N PHE A 105 -9.18 10.99 -7.22
CA PHE A 105 -9.29 10.46 -5.87
C PHE A 105 -9.42 11.60 -4.85
N ARG A 106 -10.13 11.30 -3.76
CA ARG A 106 -10.47 12.30 -2.74
C ARG A 106 -9.47 12.37 -1.60
N MET A 107 -9.05 11.24 -1.05
CA MET A 107 -8.14 11.21 0.10
C MET A 107 -7.44 9.85 0.22
N GLY A 108 -6.20 9.87 0.67
CA GLY A 108 -5.45 8.65 1.00
C GLY A 108 -4.05 8.61 0.38
N PHE A 109 -3.54 7.38 0.26
CA PHE A 109 -2.21 7.07 -0.24
C PHE A 109 -2.21 6.98 -1.75
N TRP A 110 -1.21 7.59 -2.37
CA TRP A 110 -0.96 7.50 -3.81
C TRP A 110 0.53 7.54 -4.09
N ARG A 111 0.91 7.16 -5.31
CA ARG A 111 2.31 7.18 -5.74
C ARG A 111 2.43 7.50 -7.22
N PHE A 112 3.60 7.97 -7.64
CA PHE A 112 3.92 8.23 -9.03
C PHE A 112 5.38 7.87 -9.37
N LYS A 113 5.63 7.52 -10.63
CA LYS A 113 6.96 7.14 -11.12
C LYS A 113 7.52 8.19 -12.07
N LEU A 114 8.83 8.42 -11.99
CA LEU A 114 9.53 9.37 -12.85
C LEU A 114 10.39 8.64 -13.90
N SER A 115 10.42 9.20 -15.11
CA SER A 115 11.35 8.79 -16.16
C SER A 115 12.82 9.08 -15.79
N GLN A 116 13.72 8.59 -16.64
CA GLN A 116 15.16 8.91 -16.61
C GLN A 116 15.52 10.13 -17.48
N THR A 117 14.53 10.82 -18.07
CA THR A 117 14.78 12.02 -18.89
C THR A 117 15.16 13.21 -18.02
N ASP A 118 15.75 14.24 -18.62
CA ASP A 118 16.06 15.51 -17.96
C ASP A 118 15.46 16.68 -18.76
N PRO A 119 14.42 17.38 -18.25
CA PRO A 119 13.75 17.14 -16.97
C PRO A 119 12.99 15.79 -16.94
N PRO A 120 12.76 15.22 -15.75
CA PRO A 120 11.97 14.00 -15.61
C PRO A 120 10.51 14.25 -15.98
N GLN A 121 9.84 13.20 -16.41
CA GLN A 121 8.41 13.16 -16.69
C GLN A 121 7.74 12.12 -15.80
N VAL A 122 6.48 12.34 -15.45
CA VAL A 122 5.69 11.32 -14.74
C VAL A 122 5.27 10.25 -15.75
N THR A 123 5.70 9.01 -15.54
CA THR A 123 5.34 7.88 -16.42
C THR A 123 4.07 7.19 -15.95
N ASP A 124 3.88 7.13 -14.64
CA ASP A 124 2.80 6.37 -14.01
C ASP A 124 2.30 7.08 -12.75
N LEU A 125 1.01 6.92 -12.45
CA LEU A 125 0.37 7.37 -11.22
C LEU A 125 -0.63 6.30 -10.76
N GLU A 126 -0.62 6.00 -9.46
CA GLU A 126 -1.54 5.05 -8.85
C GLU A 126 -2.13 5.62 -7.56
N PHE A 127 -3.46 5.64 -7.45
CA PHE A 127 -4.14 5.79 -6.16
C PHE A 127 -4.18 4.44 -5.46
N VAL A 128 -3.45 4.33 -4.34
CA VAL A 128 -3.18 3.05 -3.68
C VAL A 128 -4.29 2.70 -2.70
N ARG A 129 -4.70 3.62 -1.81
CA ARG A 129 -5.68 3.29 -0.78
C ARG A 129 -6.34 4.52 -0.17
N SER A 130 -7.65 4.45 0.06
CA SER A 130 -8.40 5.48 0.76
C SER A 130 -8.10 5.47 2.27
N SER A 131 -7.71 6.62 2.82
CA SER A 131 -7.73 6.88 4.27
C SER A 131 -9.16 7.15 4.75
N ASN A 132 -9.36 7.29 6.06
CA ASN A 132 -10.65 7.69 6.62
C ASN A 132 -10.81 9.22 6.80
N ASN A 133 -9.74 10.00 6.67
CA ASN A 133 -9.75 11.44 6.92
C ASN A 133 -8.57 12.17 6.23
N ASN A 134 -8.42 13.48 6.51
CA ASN A 134 -7.27 14.29 6.12
C ASN A 134 -5.96 13.62 6.52
N THR A 135 -4.94 13.68 5.67
CA THR A 135 -3.71 12.90 5.79
C THR A 135 -2.55 13.76 6.28
N TRP A 136 -1.78 13.24 7.25
CA TRP A 136 -0.79 14.04 7.99
C TRP A 136 0.56 13.35 8.17
N GLY A 137 0.68 12.06 7.83
CA GLY A 137 1.95 11.35 7.91
C GLY A 137 2.00 10.12 7.03
N LEU A 138 3.17 9.87 6.45
CA LEU A 138 3.49 8.69 5.64
C LEU A 138 4.79 8.06 6.17
N GLY A 139 4.75 6.77 6.44
CA GLY A 139 5.87 5.95 6.88
C GLY A 139 6.11 4.80 5.91
N ILE A 140 7.39 4.48 5.66
CA ILE A 140 7.82 3.33 4.87
C ILE A 140 8.79 2.52 5.73
N SER A 141 8.48 1.25 5.96
CA SER A 141 9.39 0.33 6.65
C SER A 141 10.58 -0.03 5.78
N GLU A 142 11.64 -0.55 6.39
CA GLU A 142 12.88 -0.93 5.68
C GLU A 142 12.69 -2.05 4.67
N ASP A 143 11.66 -2.87 4.86
CA ASP A 143 11.26 -3.93 3.95
C ASP A 143 10.19 -3.49 2.95
N GLY A 144 9.64 -2.26 3.05
CA GLY A 144 8.73 -1.65 2.07
C GLY A 144 7.24 -1.74 2.40
N LEU A 145 6.85 -1.84 3.67
CA LEU A 145 5.47 -1.77 4.15
C LEU A 145 5.08 -0.32 4.38
N ILE A 146 3.83 0.03 4.10
CA ILE A 146 3.36 1.42 4.08
C ILE A 146 2.44 1.68 5.28
N PHE A 147 2.76 2.73 6.00
CA PHE A 147 2.03 3.21 7.16
C PHE A 147 1.71 4.68 7.02
N GLY A 148 0.81 5.19 7.86
CA GLY A 148 0.57 6.62 7.91
C GLY A 148 -0.28 7.04 9.09
N SER A 149 -0.67 8.29 9.06
CA SER A 149 -1.51 8.93 10.07
C SER A 149 -2.44 9.95 9.43
N THR A 150 -3.57 10.19 10.08
CA THR A 150 -4.56 11.17 9.67
C THR A 150 -4.96 12.06 10.83
N ALA A 151 -5.66 13.15 10.53
CA ALA A 151 -6.33 13.94 11.55
C ALA A 151 -7.40 13.13 12.30
N ASN A 152 -7.82 13.66 13.44
CA ASN A 152 -9.02 13.25 14.20
C ASN A 152 -9.00 11.78 14.66
N HIS A 153 -8.20 11.52 15.68
CA HIS A 153 -8.16 10.25 16.41
C HIS A 153 -7.60 9.03 15.66
N ASN A 154 -6.87 9.22 14.56
CA ASN A 154 -6.25 8.12 13.83
C ASN A 154 -4.74 8.36 13.63
N PRO A 155 -3.95 8.23 14.72
CA PRO A 155 -2.53 8.55 14.71
C PRO A 155 -1.65 7.49 14.05
N SER A 156 -2.19 6.30 13.74
CA SER A 156 -1.43 5.22 13.12
C SER A 156 -2.36 4.33 12.31
N MET A 157 -2.05 4.12 11.04
CA MET A 157 -2.72 3.18 10.14
C MET A 157 -1.72 2.41 9.29
N PHE A 158 -2.17 1.28 8.74
CA PHE A 158 -1.39 0.41 7.87
C PHE A 158 -2.12 0.18 6.54
N VAL A 159 -1.37 0.07 5.44
CA VAL A 159 -1.91 -0.26 4.11
C VAL A 159 -1.66 -1.74 3.79
N PRO A 160 -2.61 -2.66 4.08
CA PRO A 160 -2.41 -4.08 3.81
C PRO A 160 -2.51 -4.44 2.32
N ILE A 161 -3.57 -3.96 1.65
CA ILE A 161 -3.90 -4.35 0.26
C ILE A 161 -4.29 -3.08 -0.51
N PRO A 162 -3.62 -2.75 -1.63
CA PRO A 162 -4.02 -1.67 -2.54
C PRO A 162 -5.43 -1.85 -3.13
N ASN A 163 -6.13 -0.73 -3.39
CA ASN A 163 -7.48 -0.67 -3.96
C ASN A 163 -7.60 -1.49 -5.25
N ARG A 164 -6.59 -1.49 -6.12
CA ARG A 164 -6.61 -2.20 -7.41
C ARG A 164 -6.97 -3.68 -7.30
N TYR A 165 -6.64 -4.34 -6.18
CA TYR A 165 -6.96 -5.76 -5.96
C TYR A 165 -8.44 -5.96 -5.64
N TYR A 166 -9.03 -5.06 -4.86
CA TYR A 166 -10.46 -5.04 -4.61
C TYR A 166 -11.24 -4.68 -5.87
N GLU A 167 -10.81 -3.64 -6.59
CA GLU A 167 -11.45 -3.13 -7.81
C GLU A 167 -11.42 -4.13 -8.98
N ARG A 168 -10.43 -5.03 -9.00
CA ARG A 168 -10.37 -6.16 -9.95
C ARG A 168 -11.53 -7.13 -9.74
N VAL A 169 -12.03 -7.28 -8.52
CA VAL A 169 -13.20 -8.12 -8.21
C VAL A 169 -14.48 -7.33 -8.45
N ARG A 170 -15.05 -7.46 -9.65
CA ARG A 170 -16.37 -6.88 -9.99
C ARG A 170 -17.42 -7.14 -8.90
N GLY A 171 -18.07 -6.06 -8.44
CA GLY A 171 -19.08 -6.12 -7.37
C GLY A 171 -18.51 -5.95 -5.96
N TRP A 172 -17.20 -5.76 -5.82
CA TRP A 172 -16.54 -5.53 -4.55
C TRP A 172 -15.88 -4.16 -4.50
N ALA A 173 -15.80 -3.59 -3.31
CA ALA A 173 -15.11 -2.35 -3.03
C ALA A 173 -14.49 -2.45 -1.65
N PRO A 174 -13.33 -1.81 -1.42
CA PRO A 174 -12.73 -1.83 -0.11
C PRO A 174 -13.36 -0.82 0.83
N SER A 175 -13.26 -1.06 2.14
CA SER A 175 -13.49 -0.05 3.16
C SER A 175 -12.35 0.99 3.18
N VAL A 176 -12.59 2.14 3.80
CA VAL A 176 -11.53 3.09 4.15
C VAL A 176 -10.63 2.51 5.24
N LEU A 177 -9.35 2.89 5.27
CA LEU A 177 -8.43 2.47 6.32
C LEU A 177 -8.79 3.07 7.68
N GLY A 178 -8.86 2.21 8.69
CA GLY A 178 -9.04 2.60 10.09
C GLY A 178 -7.71 2.70 10.85
N THR A 179 -7.81 3.07 12.12
CA THR A 179 -6.65 3.11 13.04
C THR A 179 -6.18 1.70 13.38
N ILE A 180 -4.87 1.53 13.47
CA ILE A 180 -4.21 0.39 14.11
C ILE A 180 -3.74 0.72 15.53
N ALA A 181 -3.85 1.98 15.98
CA ALA A 181 -3.48 2.38 17.32
C ALA A 181 -4.48 1.89 18.38
N ASP A 182 -3.94 1.41 19.50
CA ASP A 182 -4.70 1.05 20.71
C ASP A 182 -5.36 2.26 21.39
N THR A 183 -4.81 3.47 21.16
CA THR A 183 -5.31 4.72 21.68
C THR A 183 -5.13 5.86 20.70
N HIS A 184 -6.05 6.80 20.75
CA HIS A 184 -5.95 8.11 20.09
C HIS A 184 -5.55 9.23 21.05
N LEU A 185 -5.44 8.93 22.35
CA LEU A 185 -5.11 9.90 23.37
C LEU A 185 -3.61 10.21 23.33
N PHE A 186 -3.28 11.49 23.42
CA PHE A 186 -1.90 11.91 23.63
C PHE A 186 -1.63 12.11 25.14
N LYS A 187 -0.37 12.26 25.54
CA LYS A 187 0.00 12.38 26.97
C LYS A 187 0.89 13.62 27.18
N PRO A 188 0.35 14.84 27.14
CA PRO A 188 1.15 16.05 27.32
C PRO A 188 1.71 16.14 28.74
N ILE A 189 2.81 16.89 28.90
CA ILE A 189 3.45 17.16 30.20
C ILE A 189 3.01 18.51 30.80
N THR A 190 2.03 19.17 30.18
CA THR A 190 1.47 20.45 30.58
C THR A 190 -0.04 20.44 30.35
N GLU A 191 -0.78 21.20 31.15
CA GLU A 191 -2.21 21.45 30.95
C GLU A 191 -2.46 22.59 29.95
N ASN A 192 -1.43 23.38 29.64
CA ASN A 192 -1.53 24.55 28.76
C ASN A 192 -1.47 24.18 27.27
N ILE A 193 -2.33 23.24 26.86
CA ILE A 193 -2.48 22.82 25.48
C ILE A 193 -3.61 23.60 24.79
N ARG A 194 -3.58 23.67 23.45
CA ARG A 194 -4.62 24.34 22.66
C ARG A 194 -5.20 23.41 21.61
N GLN A 195 -6.47 23.09 21.74
CA GLN A 195 -7.20 22.29 20.79
C GLN A 195 -8.52 22.96 20.42
N VAL A 196 -8.93 22.77 19.16
CA VAL A 196 -10.21 23.24 18.62
C VAL A 196 -11.27 22.17 18.80
N ASP A 197 -10.87 20.92 18.63
CA ASP A 197 -11.64 19.70 18.61
C ASP A 197 -10.79 18.52 19.09
N HIS A 198 -11.38 17.33 19.18
CA HIS A 198 -10.64 16.08 19.50
C HIS A 198 -9.78 16.19 20.77
N HIS A 199 -10.32 16.91 21.77
CA HIS A 199 -9.64 17.25 23.02
C HIS A 199 -9.07 16.03 23.73
N GLY A 200 -7.82 16.12 24.18
CA GLY A 200 -7.11 15.02 24.84
C GLY A 200 -6.50 14.00 23.88
N GLY A 201 -6.74 14.11 22.57
CA GLY A 201 -6.22 13.20 21.56
C GLY A 201 -5.51 13.87 20.41
N TYR A 202 -4.95 13.05 19.53
CA TYR A 202 -4.35 13.52 18.29
C TYR A 202 -5.43 14.06 17.34
N THR A 203 -5.59 15.39 17.34
CA THR A 203 -6.34 16.13 16.30
C THR A 203 -5.53 16.23 15.01
N ALA A 204 -4.23 16.53 15.14
CA ALA A 204 -3.25 16.54 14.05
C ALA A 204 -2.14 15.53 14.38
N ALA A 205 -2.23 14.33 13.82
CA ALA A 205 -1.20 13.31 13.96
C ALA A 205 -0.17 13.46 12.84
N ALA A 206 0.80 14.36 13.00
CA ALA A 206 1.73 14.72 11.92
C ALA A 206 2.97 13.82 11.89
N GLY A 207 3.31 13.30 10.71
CA GLY A 207 4.40 12.34 10.52
C GLY A 207 4.04 10.91 10.93
N HIS A 208 4.79 9.95 10.39
CA HIS A 208 4.73 8.53 10.75
C HIS A 208 6.05 7.81 10.39
N ALA A 209 7.20 8.48 10.55
CA ALA A 209 8.48 7.88 10.20
C ALA A 209 8.81 6.74 11.18
N LEU A 210 9.27 5.59 10.65
CA LEU A 210 9.78 4.51 11.48
C LEU A 210 11.27 4.73 11.78
N TYR A 211 11.72 4.33 12.96
CA TYR A 211 13.14 4.33 13.28
C TYR A 211 13.91 3.26 12.48
N THR A 212 14.83 3.65 11.61
CA THR A 212 15.44 2.76 10.59
C THR A 212 16.97 2.85 10.52
N ALA A 213 17.62 3.21 11.64
CA ALA A 213 19.04 3.59 11.64
C ALA A 213 19.94 3.06 12.75
N ARG A 214 19.59 2.03 13.51
CA ARG A 214 20.56 1.24 14.33
C ARG A 214 21.41 1.95 15.39
N THR A 215 21.32 3.27 15.59
CA THR A 215 22.00 3.97 16.70
C THR A 215 21.18 3.98 17.98
N PHE A 216 19.84 4.02 17.88
CA PHE A 216 18.95 3.78 19.01
C PHE A 216 18.95 2.28 19.36
N PRO A 217 18.51 1.87 20.56
CA PRO A 217 18.41 0.46 20.92
C PRO A 217 17.56 -0.38 19.97
N GLU A 218 17.84 -1.68 19.89
CA GLU A 218 17.21 -2.63 18.97
C GLU A 218 15.67 -2.58 18.96
N GLN A 219 15.04 -2.37 20.13
CA GLN A 219 13.59 -2.32 20.27
C GLN A 219 12.89 -1.23 19.42
N TRP A 220 13.63 -0.26 18.89
CA TRP A 220 13.12 0.79 18.02
C TRP A 220 13.15 0.41 16.53
N TRP A 221 14.07 -0.49 16.13
CA TRP A 221 14.43 -0.74 14.74
C TRP A 221 13.25 -1.29 13.94
N ASN A 222 12.90 -0.57 12.87
CA ASN A 222 11.80 -0.86 11.95
C ASN A 222 10.47 -1.16 12.65
N LYS A 223 10.27 -0.62 13.87
CA LYS A 223 9.17 -0.99 14.76
C LYS A 223 8.50 0.20 15.43
N THR A 224 9.24 1.26 15.75
CA THR A 224 8.66 2.43 16.41
C THR A 224 8.49 3.56 15.42
N ALA A 225 7.24 4.01 15.24
CA ALA A 225 6.89 5.18 14.46
C ALA A 225 6.84 6.45 15.32
N PHE A 226 7.19 7.59 14.74
CA PHE A 226 7.13 8.91 15.38
C PHE A 226 5.95 9.71 14.83
N VAL A 227 5.07 10.17 15.74
CA VAL A 227 3.88 10.93 15.40
C VAL A 227 3.85 12.20 16.26
N CYS A 228 3.95 13.34 15.62
CA CYS A 228 3.94 14.64 16.27
C CYS A 228 2.49 15.04 16.61
N GLY A 229 2.30 15.51 17.83
CA GLY A 229 1.06 16.14 18.30
C GLY A 229 1.32 17.62 18.58
N PRO A 230 1.34 18.50 17.55
CA PRO A 230 1.68 19.92 17.70
C PRO A 230 0.80 20.64 18.71
N THR A 231 -0.49 20.29 18.79
CA THR A 231 -1.44 20.87 19.75
C THR A 231 -1.22 20.41 21.19
N GLY A 232 -0.45 19.33 21.39
CA GLY A 232 -0.07 18.78 22.69
C GLY A 232 1.41 18.97 23.02
N HIS A 233 2.16 19.71 22.19
CA HIS A 233 3.58 20.02 22.39
C HIS A 233 4.49 18.79 22.53
N LEU A 234 4.17 17.70 21.82
CA LEU A 234 4.84 16.40 21.99
C LEU A 234 5.03 15.61 20.70
N ILE A 235 5.89 14.60 20.78
CA ILE A 235 6.06 13.56 19.76
C ILE A 235 5.79 12.21 20.45
N GLY A 236 4.70 11.57 20.09
CA GLY A 236 4.38 10.22 20.54
C GLY A 236 5.17 9.18 19.77
N THR A 237 5.42 8.05 20.43
CA THR A 237 5.94 6.85 19.78
C THR A 237 4.80 5.85 19.57
N PHE A 238 4.70 5.25 18.40
CA PHE A 238 3.76 4.17 18.11
C PHE A 238 4.53 2.89 17.77
N VAL A 239 4.56 1.95 18.72
CA VAL A 239 5.27 0.67 18.59
C VAL A 239 4.38 -0.31 17.83
N LEU A 240 4.81 -0.72 16.64
CA LEU A 240 4.09 -1.63 15.76
C LEU A 240 4.21 -3.08 16.22
N ASN A 241 3.08 -3.80 16.20
CA ASN A 241 2.99 -5.22 16.51
C ASN A 241 2.27 -5.95 15.38
N ARG A 242 2.80 -7.10 14.97
CA ARG A 242 2.17 -7.97 13.97
C ARG A 242 0.84 -8.50 14.48
N ASP A 243 -0.19 -8.47 13.63
CA ASP A 243 -1.48 -9.11 13.86
C ASP A 243 -1.88 -9.86 12.58
N GLY A 244 -1.33 -11.06 12.42
CA GLY A 244 -1.43 -11.81 11.16
C GLY A 244 -0.88 -11.00 9.99
N ALA A 245 -1.68 -10.84 8.92
CA ALA A 245 -1.35 -9.99 7.78
C ALA A 245 -1.71 -8.49 7.99
N ASN A 246 -2.14 -8.11 9.20
CA ASN A 246 -2.37 -6.74 9.62
C ASN A 246 -1.35 -6.30 10.69
N TYR A 247 -1.57 -5.11 11.25
CA TYR A 247 -0.83 -4.56 12.38
C TYR A 247 -1.76 -3.98 13.44
N THR A 248 -1.24 -3.95 14.66
CA THR A 248 -1.68 -3.06 15.74
C THR A 248 -0.50 -2.18 16.17
N SER A 249 -0.77 -1.11 16.92
CA SER A 249 0.28 -0.28 17.48
C SER A 249 -0.09 0.24 18.87
N THR A 250 0.90 0.42 19.72
CA THR A 250 0.72 0.94 21.08
C THR A 250 1.54 2.22 21.29
N SER A 251 1.04 3.14 22.12
CA SER A 251 1.73 4.41 22.43
C SER A 251 2.29 4.46 23.86
N PRO A 252 3.42 3.78 24.15
CA PRO A 252 3.92 3.64 25.52
C PRO A 252 4.52 4.93 26.07
N VAL A 253 5.28 5.68 25.25
CA VAL A 253 6.03 6.87 25.67
C VAL A 253 5.91 8.01 24.65
N ASN A 254 6.26 9.22 25.09
CA ASN A 254 6.61 10.30 24.18
C ASN A 254 8.12 10.27 23.96
N LEU A 255 8.57 10.44 22.71
CA LEU A 255 9.98 10.66 22.41
C LEU A 255 10.43 12.02 22.96
N LEU A 256 9.63 13.05 22.71
CA LEU A 256 9.81 14.42 23.21
C LEU A 256 8.47 14.95 23.72
N ALA A 257 8.52 15.77 24.76
CA ALA A 257 7.38 16.55 25.22
C ALA A 257 7.88 17.86 25.82
N SER A 258 7.14 18.95 25.61
CA SER A 258 7.49 20.28 26.08
C SER A 258 6.38 20.87 26.93
N ASN A 259 6.76 21.68 27.91
CA ASN A 259 5.85 22.54 28.67
C ASN A 259 5.84 23.99 28.14
N ASP A 260 6.68 24.30 27.15
CA ASP A 260 6.67 25.56 26.42
C ASP A 260 5.54 25.56 25.38
N GLU A 261 4.56 26.42 25.60
CA GLU A 261 3.32 26.56 24.82
C GLU A 261 3.53 26.95 23.34
N TRP A 262 4.74 27.38 22.97
CA TRP A 262 5.11 27.67 21.59
C TRP A 262 5.58 26.44 20.84
N SER A 263 5.85 25.32 21.52
CA SER A 263 6.43 24.12 20.90
C SER A 263 5.41 23.39 20.03
N ALA A 264 5.60 23.36 18.72
CA ALA A 264 4.70 22.73 17.77
C ALA A 264 5.50 21.81 16.84
N PRO A 265 5.93 20.62 17.31
CA PRO A 265 6.56 19.64 16.44
C PRO A 265 5.57 19.23 15.34
N ILE A 266 6.01 19.27 14.09
CA ILE A 266 5.16 18.98 12.92
C ILE A 266 5.70 17.85 12.04
N MET A 267 6.96 17.46 12.21
CA MET A 267 7.52 16.27 11.56
C MET A 267 8.73 15.76 12.36
N ALA A 268 8.87 14.44 12.42
CA ALA A 268 10.02 13.75 13.00
C ALA A 268 10.51 12.67 12.02
N GLU A 269 11.79 12.70 11.65
CA GLU A 269 12.42 11.86 10.63
C GLU A 269 13.72 11.24 11.10
N VAL A 270 14.09 10.09 10.54
CA VAL A 270 15.40 9.50 10.80
C VAL A 270 16.43 10.11 9.87
N GLY A 271 17.47 10.71 10.44
CA GLY A 271 18.55 11.33 9.70
C GLY A 271 19.60 10.33 9.18
N PRO A 272 20.47 10.76 8.26
CA PRO A 272 21.56 9.95 7.73
C PRO A 272 22.54 9.50 8.84
N ASP A 273 22.72 10.32 9.85
CA ASP A 273 23.52 10.10 11.05
C ASP A 273 22.88 9.13 12.07
N GLY A 274 21.63 8.75 11.84
CA GLY A 274 20.86 7.83 12.68
C GLY A 274 20.10 8.44 13.84
N SER A 275 20.20 9.75 14.05
CA SER A 275 19.35 10.47 15.01
C SER A 275 17.94 10.68 14.48
N VAL A 276 17.01 11.07 15.37
CA VAL A 276 15.69 11.56 14.96
C VAL A 276 15.73 13.08 14.86
N TRP A 277 15.54 13.60 13.66
CA TRP A 277 15.44 15.02 13.36
C TRP A 277 14.00 15.48 13.46
N VAL A 278 13.77 16.60 14.12
CA VAL A 278 12.43 17.15 14.35
C VAL A 278 12.40 18.57 13.85
N ILE A 279 11.40 18.88 13.01
CA ILE A 279 11.04 20.28 12.73
C ILE A 279 9.88 20.69 13.62
N ASP A 280 10.05 21.83 14.27
CA ASP A 280 9.09 22.45 15.15
C ASP A 280 8.75 23.83 14.58
N TRP A 281 7.46 24.06 14.33
CA TRP A 281 6.95 25.30 13.77
C TRP A 281 7.13 26.50 14.72
N TYR A 282 7.39 26.24 16.01
CA TYR A 282 7.58 27.20 17.09
C TYR A 282 6.58 28.36 17.06
N ASN A 283 5.31 28.03 17.27
CA ASN A 283 4.21 28.95 17.09
C ASN A 283 3.17 28.79 18.20
N TYR A 284 2.77 29.91 18.81
CA TYR A 284 1.73 29.90 19.83
C TYR A 284 0.35 29.56 19.26
N ILE A 285 0.08 29.99 18.03
CA ILE A 285 -1.19 29.75 17.32
C ILE A 285 -0.94 28.87 16.11
N VAL A 286 -1.29 27.58 16.23
CA VAL A 286 -1.19 26.58 15.15
C VAL A 286 -2.54 26.19 14.55
N GLN A 287 -3.63 26.58 15.20
CA GLN A 287 -5.00 26.28 14.80
C GLN A 287 -5.44 27.20 13.66
N HIS A 288 -6.24 26.67 12.73
CA HIS A 288 -6.84 27.45 11.66
C HIS A 288 -8.21 28.04 12.07
N ASN A 289 -9.04 27.27 12.76
CA ASN A 289 -10.35 27.72 13.28
C ASN A 289 -10.27 27.97 14.79
N PRO A 290 -10.51 29.19 15.28
CA PRO A 290 -10.46 29.47 16.70
C PRO A 290 -11.76 29.05 17.42
N THR A 291 -11.63 28.47 18.60
CA THR A 291 -12.75 28.13 19.51
C THR A 291 -12.49 28.78 20.88
N PRO A 292 -13.50 29.36 21.56
CA PRO A 292 -14.90 29.53 21.15
C PRO A 292 -15.08 30.49 19.95
N GLN A 293 -16.24 30.44 19.29
CA GLN A 293 -16.55 31.37 18.20
C GLN A 293 -16.55 32.83 18.70
N GLY A 294 -16.08 33.76 17.86
CA GLY A 294 -16.03 35.19 18.18
C GLY A 294 -14.71 35.88 17.84
N PHE A 295 -13.70 35.14 17.41
CA PHE A 295 -12.42 35.68 16.93
C PHE A 295 -12.50 36.09 15.46
N GLU A 296 -11.64 37.03 15.07
CA GLU A 296 -11.50 37.48 13.69
C GLU A 296 -10.84 36.39 12.82
N THR A 297 -11.40 36.17 11.64
CA THR A 297 -10.87 35.19 10.68
C THR A 297 -10.69 35.86 9.32
N GLY A 298 -9.57 35.57 8.69
CA GLY A 298 -9.16 36.15 7.43
C GLY A 298 -9.64 35.37 6.22
N LYS A 299 -9.01 35.66 5.07
CA LYS A 299 -9.21 34.90 3.83
C LYS A 299 -8.89 33.41 4.09
N GLY A 300 -9.83 32.52 3.72
CA GLY A 300 -9.70 31.07 3.98
C GLY A 300 -10.09 30.64 5.40
N HIS A 301 -10.81 31.49 6.15
CA HIS A 301 -11.26 31.22 7.53
C HIS A 301 -10.14 31.02 8.56
N ALA A 302 -8.90 31.39 8.23
CA ALA A 302 -7.77 31.28 9.15
C ALA A 302 -7.87 32.32 10.28
N TYR A 303 -7.62 31.89 11.51
CA TYR A 303 -7.57 32.75 12.69
C TYR A 303 -6.50 33.84 12.54
N GLU A 304 -6.94 35.10 12.58
CA GLU A 304 -6.08 36.28 12.60
C GLU A 304 -5.70 36.65 14.04
N SER A 305 -4.40 36.65 14.31
CA SER A 305 -3.85 36.95 15.63
C SER A 305 -2.41 37.44 15.50
N ASP A 306 -2.06 38.47 16.26
CA ASP A 306 -0.69 38.96 16.39
C ASP A 306 0.24 37.98 17.12
N LEU A 307 -0.33 36.94 17.73
CA LEU A 307 0.41 35.86 18.40
C LEU A 307 0.91 34.78 17.42
N ARG A 308 0.52 34.83 16.14
CA ARG A 308 0.99 33.89 15.13
C ARG A 308 2.37 34.31 14.63
N ASP A 309 3.38 33.53 14.97
CA ASP A 309 4.74 33.76 14.46
C ASP A 309 4.85 33.36 12.98
N LYS A 310 5.66 34.09 12.23
CA LYS A 310 5.89 33.90 10.79
C LYS A 310 7.38 33.87 10.42
N LYS A 311 8.26 33.86 11.41
CA LYS A 311 9.71 34.13 11.24
C LYS A 311 10.59 33.05 11.86
N HIS A 312 10.11 32.37 12.89
CA HIS A 312 10.87 31.44 13.68
C HIS A 312 10.38 30.01 13.46
N GLY A 313 11.32 29.09 13.61
CA GLY A 313 11.11 27.65 13.63
C GLY A 313 12.33 27.03 14.31
N ARG A 314 12.23 25.77 14.72
CA ARG A 314 13.34 25.06 15.38
C ARG A 314 13.59 23.73 14.68
N ILE A 315 14.85 23.36 14.60
CA ILE A 315 15.27 22.03 14.17
C ILE A 315 15.97 21.39 15.37
N TYR A 316 15.45 20.25 15.81
CA TYR A 316 16.05 19.46 16.87
C TYR A 316 16.61 18.16 16.34
N ARG A 317 17.63 17.66 17.03
CA ARG A 317 18.21 16.33 16.80
C ARG A 317 18.15 15.56 18.11
N VAL A 318 17.44 14.44 18.10
CA VAL A 318 17.37 13.52 19.25
C VAL A 318 18.42 12.44 19.05
N VAL A 319 19.48 12.51 19.84
CA VAL A 319 20.67 11.69 19.73
C VAL A 319 20.65 10.61 20.83
N ALA A 320 20.92 9.36 20.45
CA ALA A 320 21.14 8.31 21.44
C ALA A 320 22.51 8.52 22.09
N SER A 321 22.62 8.29 23.40
CA SER A 321 23.90 8.35 24.11
C SER A 321 24.17 7.05 24.87
N GLU A 322 25.44 6.65 24.85
CA GLU A 322 25.96 5.52 25.63
C GLU A 322 27.13 6.02 26.49
N GLY A 323 27.05 5.84 27.81
CA GLY A 323 28.05 6.36 28.73
C GLY A 323 28.22 7.89 28.70
N GLY A 324 27.21 8.63 28.23
CA GLY A 324 27.25 10.08 28.07
C GLY A 324 27.98 10.56 26.80
N GLN A 325 28.26 9.67 25.85
CA GLN A 325 28.78 10.00 24.52
C GLN A 325 27.70 9.76 23.47
N ASP A 326 27.63 10.65 22.48
CA ASP A 326 26.69 10.54 21.38
C ASP A 326 27.02 9.35 20.48
N VAL A 327 26.00 8.58 20.09
CA VAL A 327 26.10 7.44 19.18
C VAL A 327 25.52 7.86 17.84
N LEU A 328 26.41 8.12 16.87
CA LEU A 328 26.08 8.59 15.53
C LEU A 328 26.78 7.74 14.47
N HIS A 329 26.15 7.62 13.30
CA HIS A 329 26.83 7.10 12.13
C HIS A 329 27.83 8.10 11.56
N PRO A 330 28.98 7.63 11.06
CA PRO A 330 29.91 8.49 10.35
C PRO A 330 29.25 9.04 9.07
N PHE A 331 29.40 10.33 8.84
CA PHE A 331 28.96 10.96 7.59
C PHE A 331 29.96 10.64 6.47
N THR A 332 29.50 9.99 5.40
CA THR A 332 30.29 9.77 4.18
C THR A 332 29.53 10.31 2.99
N SER A 333 30.04 11.38 2.37
CA SER A 333 29.39 11.95 1.19
C SER A 333 29.30 10.93 0.05
N LEU A 334 28.15 10.87 -0.62
CA LEU A 334 27.92 10.04 -1.81
C LEU A 334 28.11 10.82 -3.13
N THR A 335 28.41 12.12 -3.09
CA THR A 335 28.48 12.97 -4.28
C THR A 335 29.46 12.41 -5.33
N GLU A 336 30.66 12.04 -4.89
CA GLU A 336 31.73 11.50 -5.76
C GLU A 336 31.85 9.97 -5.67
N ALA A 337 30.91 9.29 -4.99
CA ALA A 337 31.00 7.85 -4.81
C ALA A 337 30.85 7.12 -6.16
N ASN A 338 31.73 6.16 -6.44
CA ASN A 338 31.63 5.29 -7.61
C ASN A 338 30.59 4.17 -7.40
N ASN A 339 30.24 3.43 -8.45
CA ASN A 339 29.18 2.42 -8.37
C ASN A 339 29.49 1.29 -7.36
N ALA A 340 30.76 0.91 -7.17
CA ALA A 340 31.13 -0.09 -6.17
C ALA A 340 30.94 0.43 -4.73
N GLU A 341 31.23 1.71 -4.49
CA GLU A 341 30.97 2.37 -3.21
C GLU A 341 29.47 2.52 -2.93
N LEU A 342 28.67 2.82 -3.96
CA LEU A 342 27.21 2.84 -3.85
C LEU A 342 26.65 1.45 -3.52
N VAL A 343 27.14 0.39 -4.16
CA VAL A 343 26.71 -0.98 -3.82
C VAL A 343 27.05 -1.30 -2.35
N LYS A 344 28.22 -0.91 -1.86
CA LYS A 344 28.57 -1.06 -0.44
C LYS A 344 27.63 -0.26 0.47
N ALA A 345 27.22 0.94 0.07
CA ALA A 345 26.30 1.75 0.85
C ALA A 345 24.88 1.15 0.96
N LEU A 346 24.50 0.17 0.11
CA LEU A 346 23.24 -0.58 0.26
C LEU A 346 23.19 -1.46 1.52
N THR A 347 24.32 -1.71 2.19
CA THR A 347 24.36 -2.42 3.47
C THR A 347 24.49 -1.47 4.67
N HIS A 348 24.38 -0.15 4.46
CA HIS A 348 24.55 0.84 5.52
C HIS A 348 23.47 0.67 6.61
N PRO A 349 23.79 0.82 7.91
CA PRO A 349 22.84 0.65 9.02
C PRO A 349 21.64 1.61 8.98
N SER A 350 21.78 2.76 8.33
CA SER A 350 20.74 3.79 8.17
C SER A 350 20.08 3.75 6.79
N PHE A 351 18.74 3.63 6.78
CA PHE A 351 17.91 3.52 5.57
C PHE A 351 18.04 4.70 4.60
N PRO A 352 18.10 5.98 5.04
CA PRO A 352 18.41 7.11 4.17
C PRO A 352 19.61 6.89 3.25
N TRP A 353 20.74 6.37 3.77
CA TRP A 353 21.92 6.10 2.95
C TRP A 353 21.68 5.02 1.89
N ARG A 354 20.99 3.95 2.26
CA ARG A 354 20.67 2.86 1.34
C ARG A 354 19.75 3.32 0.22
N LEU A 355 18.73 4.11 0.54
CA LEU A 355 17.83 4.69 -0.47
C LEU A 355 18.57 5.62 -1.42
N GLN A 356 19.46 6.48 -0.92
CA GLN A 356 20.26 7.36 -1.79
C GLN A 356 21.20 6.56 -2.69
N ALA A 357 21.85 5.53 -2.16
CA ALA A 357 22.71 4.66 -2.95
C ALA A 357 21.94 3.89 -4.04
N GLN A 358 20.78 3.31 -3.71
CA GLN A 358 19.90 2.67 -4.69
C GLN A 358 19.45 3.66 -5.77
N ARG A 359 18.96 4.84 -5.37
CA ARG A 359 18.55 5.90 -6.30
C ARG A 359 19.68 6.27 -7.26
N LEU A 360 20.89 6.50 -6.75
CA LEU A 360 22.04 6.89 -7.58
C LEU A 360 22.47 5.78 -8.55
N LEU A 361 22.46 4.50 -8.13
CA LEU A 361 22.75 3.37 -9.03
C LEU A 361 21.75 3.31 -10.20
N ILE A 362 20.47 3.56 -9.92
CA ILE A 362 19.40 3.57 -10.91
C ILE A 362 19.50 4.79 -11.83
N GLU A 363 19.71 5.99 -11.29
CA GLU A 363 19.86 7.23 -12.06
C GLU A 363 21.07 7.18 -13.00
N ARG A 364 22.14 6.48 -12.60
CA ARG A 364 23.33 6.26 -13.43
C ARG A 364 23.18 5.13 -14.43
N ASN A 365 22.08 4.37 -14.39
CA ASN A 365 21.93 3.12 -15.14
C ASN A 365 23.17 2.21 -14.98
N ALA A 366 23.56 1.94 -13.73
CA ALA A 366 24.83 1.31 -13.35
C ALA A 366 24.89 -0.20 -13.71
N GLN A 367 25.04 -0.52 -14.99
CA GLN A 367 25.10 -1.91 -15.49
C GLN A 367 26.32 -2.69 -14.95
N ASP A 368 27.42 -2.01 -14.66
CA ASP A 368 28.62 -2.59 -14.04
C ASP A 368 28.39 -3.03 -12.57
N ALA A 369 27.32 -2.57 -11.94
CA ALA A 369 26.93 -2.97 -10.59
C ALA A 369 26.14 -4.29 -10.52
N ILE A 370 25.69 -4.87 -11.64
CA ILE A 370 24.85 -6.09 -11.63
C ILE A 370 25.53 -7.24 -10.88
N LYS A 371 26.80 -7.53 -11.19
CA LYS A 371 27.52 -8.64 -10.54
C LYS A 371 27.64 -8.47 -9.02
N PRO A 372 28.11 -7.33 -8.48
CA PRO A 372 28.16 -7.15 -7.03
C PRO A 372 26.77 -7.06 -6.38
N LEU A 373 25.73 -6.59 -7.07
CA LEU A 373 24.35 -6.65 -6.58
C LEU A 373 23.85 -8.11 -6.43
N LEU A 374 24.16 -8.98 -7.40
CA LEU A 374 23.85 -10.40 -7.29
C LEU A 374 24.57 -11.05 -6.10
N ALA A 375 25.82 -10.64 -5.82
CA ALA A 375 26.54 -11.12 -4.65
C ALA A 375 25.87 -10.71 -3.33
N LEU A 376 25.34 -9.48 -3.24
CA LEU A 376 24.54 -9.04 -2.08
C LEU A 376 23.23 -9.84 -1.96
N LEU A 377 22.55 -10.10 -3.08
CA LEU A 377 21.31 -10.88 -3.09
C LEU A 377 21.52 -12.33 -2.62
N SER A 378 22.68 -12.92 -2.90
CA SER A 378 23.03 -14.27 -2.47
C SER A 378 23.44 -14.38 -1.00
N ASP A 379 23.76 -13.27 -0.32
CA ASP A 379 24.08 -13.29 1.11
C ASP A 379 22.86 -13.74 1.92
N GLN A 380 23.01 -14.78 2.73
CA GLN A 380 21.94 -15.35 3.56
C GLN A 380 21.93 -14.79 4.99
N SER A 381 22.84 -13.87 5.32
CA SER A 381 22.91 -13.25 6.64
C SER A 381 21.66 -12.40 6.94
N VAL A 382 21.32 -12.27 8.22
CA VAL A 382 20.25 -11.38 8.68
C VAL A 382 20.70 -10.61 9.91
N ASP A 383 20.19 -9.40 10.07
CA ASP A 383 20.41 -8.59 11.27
C ASP A 383 19.59 -9.09 12.46
N ALA A 384 19.70 -8.39 13.60
CA ALA A 384 19.03 -8.77 14.85
C ALA A 384 17.49 -8.85 14.73
N ILE A 385 16.89 -8.11 13.78
CA ILE A 385 15.44 -8.13 13.54
C ILE A 385 15.05 -9.03 12.35
N GLY A 386 15.98 -9.85 11.85
CA GLY A 386 15.73 -10.82 10.78
C GLY A 386 15.70 -10.22 9.38
N LEU A 387 16.24 -9.00 9.18
CA LEU A 387 16.32 -8.36 7.87
C LEU A 387 17.69 -8.54 7.22
N ASN A 388 17.68 -8.78 5.91
CA ASN A 388 18.84 -8.54 5.06
C ASN A 388 18.57 -7.33 4.18
N VAL A 389 18.84 -6.13 4.70
CA VAL A 389 18.56 -4.87 4.00
C VAL A 389 19.38 -4.75 2.70
N GLY A 390 20.61 -5.27 2.67
CA GLY A 390 21.47 -5.28 1.49
C GLY A 390 20.85 -6.07 0.34
N ALA A 391 20.41 -7.30 0.61
CA ALA A 391 19.73 -8.14 -0.38
C ALA A 391 18.41 -7.53 -0.86
N ILE A 392 17.62 -6.92 0.04
CA ILE A 392 16.37 -6.23 -0.31
C ILE A 392 16.63 -5.08 -1.30
N HIS A 393 17.58 -4.20 -1.00
CA HIS A 393 17.95 -3.09 -1.88
C HIS A 393 18.58 -3.58 -3.19
N ALA A 394 19.42 -4.61 -3.14
CA ALA A 394 20.03 -5.18 -4.32
C ALA A 394 18.99 -5.74 -5.31
N LEU A 395 17.99 -6.45 -4.77
CA LEU A 395 16.87 -6.99 -5.54
C LEU A 395 16.07 -5.88 -6.26
N GLN A 396 15.70 -4.82 -5.55
CA GLN A 396 14.96 -3.68 -6.12
C GLN A 396 15.78 -2.90 -7.14
N THR A 397 17.09 -2.75 -6.90
CA THR A 397 18.01 -2.11 -7.84
C THR A 397 18.15 -2.94 -9.11
N LEU A 398 18.36 -4.25 -9.00
CA LEU A 398 18.43 -5.18 -10.15
C LEU A 398 17.15 -5.17 -10.97
N HIS A 399 15.99 -5.15 -10.31
CA HIS A 399 14.70 -5.06 -10.99
C HIS A 399 14.59 -3.77 -11.83
N GLU A 400 14.90 -2.61 -11.24
CA GLU A 400 14.79 -1.32 -11.93
C GLU A 400 15.85 -1.13 -13.02
N LEU A 401 17.02 -1.76 -12.90
CA LEU A 401 18.01 -1.84 -13.98
C LEU A 401 17.62 -2.81 -15.11
N GLY A 402 16.47 -3.47 -15.00
CA GLY A 402 15.92 -4.36 -16.01
C GLY A 402 16.49 -5.78 -16.01
N TYR A 403 17.22 -6.18 -14.97
CA TYR A 403 17.87 -7.50 -14.91
C TYR A 403 16.87 -8.66 -14.90
N PHE A 404 15.72 -8.49 -14.23
CA PHE A 404 14.66 -9.50 -14.15
C PHE A 404 13.59 -9.36 -15.25
N ASN A 405 13.93 -8.76 -16.40
CA ASN A 405 12.99 -8.61 -17.51
C ASN A 405 12.75 -9.92 -18.25
N LEU A 406 11.83 -10.75 -17.74
CA LEU A 406 11.44 -12.04 -18.34
C LEU A 406 10.18 -11.92 -19.24
N GLN A 407 10.03 -10.81 -19.96
CA GLN A 407 8.85 -10.56 -20.80
C GLN A 407 8.81 -11.41 -22.08
N ASP A 408 9.97 -11.82 -22.61
CA ASP A 408 10.03 -12.68 -23.79
C ASP A 408 9.95 -14.17 -23.37
N ALA A 409 8.79 -14.78 -23.62
CA ALA A 409 8.54 -16.19 -23.33
C ALA A 409 9.50 -17.15 -24.07
N GLN A 410 10.10 -16.73 -25.19
CA GLN A 410 11.13 -17.54 -25.88
C GLN A 410 12.51 -17.42 -25.23
N ALA A 411 12.76 -16.35 -24.46
CA ALA A 411 13.98 -16.13 -23.70
C ALA A 411 13.90 -16.68 -22.27
N PHE A 412 12.72 -17.09 -21.79
CA PHE A 412 12.57 -17.73 -20.48
C PHE A 412 13.24 -19.10 -20.46
N VAL A 413 14.43 -19.14 -19.86
CA VAL A 413 15.14 -20.38 -19.57
C VAL A 413 14.97 -20.68 -18.09
N LYS A 414 14.31 -21.79 -17.74
CA LYS A 414 14.10 -22.20 -16.33
C LYS A 414 15.41 -22.31 -15.53
N SER A 415 16.52 -22.59 -16.22
CA SER A 415 17.89 -22.64 -15.67
C SER A 415 18.69 -21.35 -15.89
N GLY A 416 18.04 -20.24 -16.27
CA GLY A 416 18.66 -18.93 -16.41
C GLY A 416 19.13 -18.39 -15.07
N VAL A 417 20.18 -17.57 -15.08
CA VAL A 417 20.80 -17.04 -13.86
C VAL A 417 19.82 -16.14 -13.11
N GLU A 418 18.98 -15.41 -13.83
CA GLU A 418 17.90 -14.56 -13.32
C GLU A 418 16.86 -15.38 -12.55
N VAL A 419 16.46 -16.52 -13.12
CA VAL A 419 15.48 -17.43 -12.52
C VAL A 419 16.06 -18.10 -11.27
N ILE A 420 17.33 -18.51 -11.31
CA ILE A 420 18.03 -19.07 -10.15
C ILE A 420 18.09 -18.03 -9.02
N ALA A 421 18.51 -16.80 -9.33
CA ALA A 421 18.58 -15.72 -8.34
C ALA A 421 17.22 -15.43 -7.68
N LEU A 422 16.12 -15.40 -8.45
CA LEU A 422 14.77 -15.24 -7.90
C LEU A 422 14.36 -16.43 -7.03
N ASN A 423 14.61 -17.67 -7.46
CA ASN A 423 14.31 -18.87 -6.67
C ASN A 423 15.06 -18.91 -5.33
N ASP A 424 16.33 -18.48 -5.33
CA ASP A 424 17.13 -18.40 -4.11
C ASP A 424 16.61 -17.29 -3.19
N ALA A 425 16.25 -16.13 -3.74
CA ALA A 425 15.65 -15.03 -2.99
C ALA A 425 14.30 -15.43 -2.34
N LEU A 426 13.49 -16.25 -3.02
CA LEU A 426 12.23 -16.80 -2.49
C LEU A 426 12.43 -17.80 -1.33
N LYS A 427 13.65 -18.26 -1.10
CA LYS A 427 14.03 -19.18 0.00
C LYS A 427 14.90 -18.51 1.06
N HIS A 428 15.21 -17.23 0.89
CA HIS A 428 16.10 -16.47 1.76
C HIS A 428 15.57 -16.43 3.21
N PRO A 429 16.42 -16.50 4.27
CA PRO A 429 16.00 -16.47 5.67
C PRO A 429 15.17 -15.23 6.07
N SER A 430 15.53 -14.06 5.56
CA SER A 430 14.77 -12.83 5.74
C SER A 430 13.43 -12.84 5.01
N ALA A 431 12.33 -12.67 5.74
CA ALA A 431 10.99 -12.50 5.17
C ALA A 431 10.89 -11.27 4.26
N GLY A 432 11.64 -10.20 4.58
CA GLY A 432 11.70 -8.99 3.75
C GLY A 432 12.24 -9.27 2.34
N VAL A 433 13.29 -10.12 2.21
CA VAL A 433 13.82 -10.54 0.91
C VAL A 433 12.80 -11.37 0.15
N ARG A 434 12.19 -12.38 0.79
CA ARG A 434 11.18 -13.23 0.14
C ARG A 434 9.99 -12.41 -0.37
N ARG A 435 9.46 -11.49 0.46
CA ARG A 435 8.35 -10.61 0.09
C ARG A 435 8.69 -9.73 -1.12
N ASN A 436 9.86 -9.09 -1.11
CA ASN A 436 10.29 -8.25 -2.22
C ASN A 436 10.57 -9.09 -3.48
N ALA A 437 11.06 -10.33 -3.36
CA ALA A 437 11.27 -11.22 -4.51
C ALA A 437 9.94 -11.56 -5.20
N ILE A 438 8.88 -11.79 -4.42
CA ILE A 438 7.54 -12.04 -4.93
C ILE A 438 6.94 -10.79 -5.61
N SER A 439 7.19 -9.58 -5.09
CA SER A 439 6.59 -8.36 -5.61
C SER A 439 7.15 -7.91 -6.97
N ILE A 440 8.37 -8.34 -7.30
CA ILE A 440 9.02 -8.01 -8.58
C ILE A 440 8.87 -9.10 -9.66
N LEU A 441 8.17 -10.20 -9.35
CA LEU A 441 7.95 -11.25 -10.34
C LEU A 441 7.20 -10.67 -11.56
N PRO A 442 7.60 -11.05 -12.79
CA PRO A 442 6.95 -10.58 -14.00
C PRO A 442 5.49 -11.07 -14.03
N GLN A 443 4.56 -10.20 -14.43
CA GLN A 443 3.12 -10.49 -14.47
C GLN A 443 2.74 -11.27 -15.74
N ASN A 444 3.35 -12.45 -15.93
CA ASN A 444 3.17 -13.32 -17.09
C ASN A 444 3.32 -14.80 -16.70
N GLU A 445 3.28 -15.70 -17.68
CA GLU A 445 3.38 -17.16 -17.45
C GLU A 445 4.70 -17.56 -16.77
N ALA A 446 5.81 -16.87 -17.05
CA ALA A 446 7.10 -17.16 -16.42
C ALA A 446 7.09 -16.83 -14.92
N GLY A 447 6.53 -15.68 -14.54
CA GLY A 447 6.39 -15.31 -13.13
C GLY A 447 5.41 -16.21 -12.39
N LEU A 448 4.31 -16.59 -13.04
CA LEU A 448 3.37 -17.57 -12.51
C LEU A 448 4.05 -18.92 -12.26
N GLU A 449 4.84 -19.40 -13.22
CA GLU A 449 5.59 -20.64 -13.08
C GLU A 449 6.60 -20.59 -11.92
N ILE A 450 7.35 -19.50 -11.78
CA ILE A 450 8.29 -19.33 -10.65
C ILE A 450 7.52 -19.34 -9.32
N LEU A 451 6.40 -18.63 -9.24
CA LEU A 451 5.60 -18.55 -8.02
C LEU A 451 5.00 -19.91 -7.63
N LEU A 452 4.42 -20.64 -8.59
CA LEU A 452 3.87 -21.99 -8.37
C LEU A 452 4.96 -23.05 -8.15
N SER A 453 6.18 -22.85 -8.65
CA SER A 453 7.30 -23.73 -8.31
C SER A 453 7.79 -23.53 -6.87
N ASN A 454 7.35 -22.46 -6.21
CA ASN A 454 7.68 -22.10 -4.84
C ASN A 454 6.43 -22.00 -3.95
N GLU A 455 5.49 -22.95 -4.06
CA GLU A 455 4.23 -22.96 -3.30
C GLU A 455 4.40 -22.78 -1.77
N GLN A 456 5.59 -23.07 -1.21
CA GLN A 456 5.88 -22.84 0.21
C GLN A 456 5.66 -21.39 0.66
N VAL A 457 5.76 -20.40 -0.24
CA VAL A 457 5.54 -18.98 0.12
C VAL A 457 4.10 -18.69 0.53
N PHE A 458 3.13 -19.50 0.10
CA PHE A 458 1.73 -19.38 0.52
C PHE A 458 1.49 -19.93 1.94
N ALA A 459 2.44 -20.71 2.47
CA ALA A 459 2.44 -21.25 3.83
C ALA A 459 3.55 -20.65 4.71
N ASP A 460 4.20 -19.57 4.26
CA ASP A 460 5.36 -18.94 4.91
C ASP A 460 5.10 -18.59 6.39
N SER A 461 6.08 -18.64 7.27
CA SER A 461 5.86 -18.22 8.67
C SER A 461 5.43 -16.75 8.80
N ASP A 462 5.83 -15.90 7.87
CA ASP A 462 5.47 -14.48 7.83
C ASP A 462 4.23 -14.25 6.97
N PHE A 463 3.21 -13.62 7.56
CA PHE A 463 1.92 -13.39 6.93
C PHE A 463 1.98 -12.35 5.80
N GLN A 464 2.94 -11.41 5.80
CA GLN A 464 3.13 -10.48 4.69
C GLN A 464 3.72 -11.17 3.46
N VAL A 465 4.54 -12.20 3.64
CA VAL A 465 5.02 -13.03 2.52
C VAL A 465 3.84 -13.76 1.89
N ARG A 466 2.97 -14.38 2.72
CA ARG A 466 1.73 -15.02 2.23
C ARG A 466 0.83 -14.02 1.51
N LEU A 467 0.60 -12.84 2.10
CA LEU A 467 -0.24 -11.82 1.49
C LEU A 467 0.32 -11.39 0.14
N GLN A 468 1.62 -11.06 0.07
CA GLN A 468 2.26 -10.67 -1.19
C GLN A 468 2.19 -11.79 -2.23
N ALA A 469 2.31 -13.07 -1.86
CA ALA A 469 2.13 -14.20 -2.76
C ALA A 469 0.73 -14.24 -3.36
N LEU A 470 -0.31 -14.03 -2.54
CA LEU A 470 -1.71 -13.98 -2.99
C LEU A 470 -1.97 -12.79 -3.91
N LEU A 471 -1.44 -11.62 -3.56
CA LEU A 471 -1.57 -10.41 -4.38
C LEU A 471 -0.84 -10.56 -5.72
N SER A 472 0.38 -11.10 -5.72
CA SER A 472 1.11 -11.38 -6.96
C SER A 472 0.41 -12.45 -7.79
N LEU A 473 -0.17 -13.49 -7.17
CA LEU A 473 -0.99 -14.48 -7.88
C LEU A 473 -2.20 -13.84 -8.55
N ALA A 474 -2.85 -12.87 -7.90
CA ALA A 474 -3.91 -12.09 -8.50
C ALA A 474 -3.47 -11.26 -9.72
N ASP A 475 -2.18 -10.92 -9.83
CA ASP A 475 -1.61 -10.22 -10.99
C ASP A 475 -1.18 -11.16 -12.14
N MET A 476 -1.29 -12.49 -11.96
CA MET A 476 -0.86 -13.48 -12.97
C MET A 476 -1.98 -13.86 -13.96
N PRO A 477 -1.62 -14.46 -15.12
CA PRO A 477 -2.60 -15.08 -16.01
C PRO A 477 -3.44 -16.16 -15.32
N ALA A 478 -4.69 -16.33 -15.77
CA ALA A 478 -5.58 -17.36 -15.24
C ALA A 478 -4.99 -18.76 -15.44
N SER A 479 -5.14 -19.63 -14.44
CA SER A 479 -4.48 -20.93 -14.39
C SER A 479 -5.24 -21.92 -13.51
N SER A 480 -5.33 -23.16 -13.98
CA SER A 480 -6.00 -24.25 -13.25
C SER A 480 -5.27 -24.60 -11.95
N THR A 481 -3.94 -24.76 -12.02
CA THR A 481 -3.11 -25.07 -10.85
C THR A 481 -3.21 -23.99 -9.78
N ALA A 482 -3.21 -22.71 -10.19
CA ALA A 482 -3.40 -21.60 -9.28
C ALA A 482 -4.79 -21.63 -8.61
N GLY A 483 -5.87 -21.88 -9.38
CA GLY A 483 -7.21 -21.97 -8.81
C GLY A 483 -7.39 -23.12 -7.82
N GLU A 484 -6.78 -24.28 -8.10
CA GLU A 484 -6.74 -25.43 -7.18
C GLU A 484 -5.98 -25.11 -5.89
N LEU A 485 -4.81 -24.46 -6.02
CA LEU A 485 -4.03 -24.00 -4.86
C LEU A 485 -4.84 -23.03 -4.00
N ILE A 486 -5.47 -22.02 -4.61
CA ILE A 486 -6.30 -21.03 -3.90
C ILE A 486 -7.45 -21.73 -3.16
N ALA A 487 -8.13 -22.71 -3.79
CA ALA A 487 -9.18 -23.47 -3.14
C ALA A 487 -8.69 -24.18 -1.87
N ARG A 488 -7.50 -24.82 -1.91
CA ARG A 488 -6.88 -25.43 -0.72
C ARG A 488 -6.60 -24.38 0.37
N LEU A 489 -6.01 -23.26 0.01
CA LEU A 489 -5.65 -22.20 0.96
C LEU A 489 -6.89 -21.57 1.64
N THR A 490 -7.98 -21.35 0.89
CA THR A 490 -9.19 -20.73 1.42
C THR A 490 -9.86 -21.58 2.50
N THR A 491 -9.76 -22.90 2.44
CA THR A 491 -10.36 -23.79 3.45
C THR A 491 -9.62 -23.80 4.79
N THR A 492 -8.38 -23.29 4.85
CA THR A 492 -7.55 -23.28 6.06
C THR A 492 -7.27 -21.88 6.61
N THR A 493 -7.43 -20.84 5.78
CA THR A 493 -7.08 -19.47 6.13
C THR A 493 -8.15 -18.80 6.99
N LYS A 494 -7.75 -18.31 8.16
CA LYS A 494 -8.63 -17.58 9.10
C LYS A 494 -8.39 -16.07 9.14
N ASP A 495 -7.18 -15.63 8.77
CA ASP A 495 -6.79 -14.22 8.78
C ASP A 495 -7.66 -13.40 7.80
N PRO A 496 -8.33 -12.33 8.25
CA PRO A 496 -9.23 -11.54 7.41
C PRO A 496 -8.54 -10.87 6.21
N VAL A 497 -7.30 -10.40 6.38
CA VAL A 497 -6.56 -9.72 5.30
C VAL A 497 -6.11 -10.75 4.25
N LEU A 498 -5.67 -11.94 4.67
CA LEU A 498 -5.36 -13.02 3.74
C LEU A 498 -6.63 -13.51 3.01
N LYS A 499 -7.81 -13.50 3.65
CA LYS A 499 -9.08 -13.79 2.96
C LYS A 499 -9.39 -12.76 1.86
N ASP A 500 -9.08 -11.50 2.07
CA ASP A 500 -9.21 -10.46 1.03
C ASP A 500 -8.21 -10.69 -0.13
N GLY A 501 -6.96 -11.05 0.19
CA GLY A 501 -5.96 -11.45 -0.81
C GLY A 501 -6.39 -12.68 -1.61
N LEU A 502 -6.90 -13.72 -0.94
CA LEU A 502 -7.45 -14.92 -1.56
C LEU A 502 -8.64 -14.62 -2.45
N THR A 503 -9.54 -13.73 -2.02
CA THR A 503 -10.69 -13.29 -2.84
C THR A 503 -10.21 -12.65 -4.15
N SER A 504 -9.19 -11.79 -4.06
CA SER A 504 -8.61 -11.10 -5.21
C SER A 504 -7.96 -12.08 -6.18
N ALA A 505 -7.17 -13.03 -5.67
CA ALA A 505 -6.56 -14.09 -6.49
C ALA A 505 -7.63 -15.02 -7.09
N ALA A 506 -8.59 -15.46 -6.28
CA ALA A 506 -9.68 -16.34 -6.72
C ALA A 506 -10.50 -15.72 -7.85
N ALA A 507 -10.72 -14.40 -7.87
CA ALA A 507 -11.44 -13.74 -8.95
C ALA A 507 -10.73 -13.88 -10.31
N VAL A 508 -9.39 -13.89 -10.34
CA VAL A 508 -8.62 -14.09 -11.57
C VAL A 508 -8.59 -15.56 -11.98
N HIS A 509 -8.52 -16.47 -11.01
CA HIS A 509 -8.52 -17.92 -11.24
C HIS A 509 -9.90 -18.56 -11.01
N ALA A 510 -10.97 -17.83 -11.33
CA ALA A 510 -12.31 -18.09 -10.77
C ALA A 510 -12.91 -19.45 -11.15
N VAL A 511 -12.86 -19.83 -12.43
CA VAL A 511 -13.47 -21.09 -12.88
C VAL A 511 -12.78 -22.31 -12.24
N PRO A 512 -11.44 -22.48 -12.33
CA PRO A 512 -10.79 -23.59 -11.66
C PRO A 512 -10.95 -23.57 -10.13
N PHE A 513 -10.92 -22.38 -9.51
CA PHE A 513 -11.16 -22.22 -8.08
C PHE A 513 -12.55 -22.73 -7.66
N LEU A 514 -13.61 -22.29 -8.34
CA LEU A 514 -14.98 -22.73 -8.06
C LEU A 514 -15.16 -24.22 -8.32
N LYS A 515 -14.58 -24.76 -9.41
CA LYS A 515 -14.62 -26.20 -9.71
C LYS A 515 -13.95 -27.03 -8.62
N SER A 516 -12.78 -26.58 -8.14
CA SER A 516 -12.05 -27.26 -7.06
C SER A 516 -12.88 -27.29 -5.76
N LEU A 517 -13.46 -26.17 -5.34
CA LEU A 517 -14.31 -26.13 -4.14
C LEU A 517 -15.63 -26.91 -4.31
N ALA A 518 -16.23 -26.85 -5.49
CA ALA A 518 -17.47 -27.56 -5.79
C ALA A 518 -17.30 -29.08 -5.87
N THR A 519 -16.07 -29.60 -6.04
CA THR A 519 -15.81 -31.05 -6.05
C THR A 519 -15.17 -31.56 -4.76
N GLN A 520 -14.80 -30.66 -3.84
CA GLN A 520 -14.12 -31.00 -2.61
C GLN A 520 -15.04 -31.76 -1.65
N LYS A 521 -14.64 -32.98 -1.27
CA LYS A 521 -15.30 -33.78 -0.24
C LYS A 521 -14.70 -33.44 1.13
N GLY A 522 -15.51 -33.02 2.10
CA GLY A 522 -14.98 -32.61 3.40
C GLY A 522 -16.03 -32.01 4.35
N SER A 523 -15.54 -31.39 5.43
CA SER A 523 -16.31 -30.70 6.47
C SER A 523 -17.15 -29.55 5.91
N GLN A 524 -18.27 -29.24 6.59
CA GLN A 524 -19.16 -28.16 6.20
C GLN A 524 -18.41 -26.82 6.06
N PRO A 525 -18.65 -26.07 4.96
CA PRO A 525 -18.01 -24.78 4.74
C PRO A 525 -18.49 -23.75 5.78
N ASP A 526 -17.56 -22.95 6.30
CA ASP A 526 -17.94 -21.83 7.17
C ASP A 526 -18.55 -20.67 6.39
N GLU A 527 -19.22 -19.76 7.11
CA GLU A 527 -19.90 -18.61 6.50
C GLU A 527 -18.93 -17.71 5.71
N GLY A 528 -17.71 -17.51 6.19
CA GLY A 528 -16.71 -16.67 5.53
C GLY A 528 -16.27 -17.26 4.19
N LEU A 529 -16.10 -18.58 4.11
CA LEU A 529 -15.83 -19.29 2.86
C LEU A 529 -17.00 -19.15 1.89
N LEU A 530 -18.25 -19.32 2.35
CA LEU A 530 -19.43 -19.18 1.51
C LEU A 530 -19.59 -17.76 0.95
N GLN A 531 -19.30 -16.73 1.76
CA GLN A 531 -19.29 -15.33 1.30
C GLN A 531 -18.24 -15.09 0.21
N LEU A 532 -17.02 -15.62 0.38
CA LEU A 532 -15.96 -15.51 -0.63
C LEU A 532 -16.34 -16.23 -1.92
N VAL A 533 -16.87 -17.46 -1.84
CA VAL A 533 -17.35 -18.23 -2.99
C VAL A 533 -18.44 -17.48 -3.74
N SER A 534 -19.43 -16.93 -3.03
CA SER A 534 -20.49 -16.13 -3.63
C SER A 534 -19.92 -14.89 -4.33
N ARG A 535 -18.92 -14.22 -3.75
CA ARG A 535 -18.30 -13.03 -4.35
C ARG A 535 -17.52 -13.37 -5.64
N VAL A 536 -16.79 -14.48 -5.66
CA VAL A 536 -16.08 -14.95 -6.86
C VAL A 536 -17.06 -15.40 -7.95
N ALA A 537 -18.17 -16.04 -7.58
CA ALA A 537 -19.22 -16.38 -8.52
C ALA A 537 -19.95 -15.14 -9.08
N GLU A 538 -20.18 -14.11 -8.25
CA GLU A 538 -20.71 -12.82 -8.71
C GLU A 538 -19.75 -12.12 -9.67
N HIS A 539 -18.44 -12.19 -9.40
CA HIS A 539 -17.41 -11.69 -10.30
C HIS A 539 -17.53 -12.30 -11.69
N ILE A 540 -17.64 -13.64 -11.80
CA ILE A 540 -17.89 -14.33 -13.07
C ILE A 540 -19.19 -13.82 -13.71
N GLY A 541 -20.30 -13.79 -12.97
CA GLY A 541 -21.58 -13.32 -13.51
C GLY A 541 -21.52 -11.92 -14.12
N ARG A 542 -20.83 -10.98 -13.45
CA ARG A 542 -20.62 -9.61 -13.91
C ARG A 542 -19.68 -9.49 -15.11
N GLN A 543 -18.87 -10.51 -15.39
CA GLN A 543 -18.04 -10.58 -16.60
C GLN A 543 -18.83 -11.01 -17.85
N LYS A 544 -20.10 -11.42 -17.71
CA LYS A 544 -20.94 -11.92 -18.82
C LYS A 544 -20.32 -13.18 -19.46
N PRO A 545 -20.27 -14.30 -18.71
CA PRO A 545 -19.61 -15.52 -19.15
C PRO A 545 -20.33 -16.16 -20.34
N ASP A 546 -19.58 -16.88 -21.17
CA ASP A 546 -20.16 -17.66 -22.28
C ASP A 546 -20.82 -18.96 -21.79
N ALA A 547 -21.48 -19.66 -22.70
CA ALA A 547 -22.20 -20.89 -22.37
C ALA A 547 -21.27 -22.00 -21.88
N THR A 548 -20.06 -22.10 -22.42
CA THR A 548 -19.06 -23.08 -22.00
C THR A 548 -18.61 -22.83 -20.56
N THR A 549 -18.37 -21.57 -20.18
CA THR A 549 -17.99 -21.20 -18.82
C THR A 549 -19.09 -21.52 -17.81
N LEU A 550 -20.36 -21.17 -18.12
CA LEU A 550 -21.48 -21.49 -17.23
C LEU A 550 -21.74 -23.00 -17.15
N GLN A 551 -21.62 -23.71 -18.27
CA GLN A 551 -21.71 -25.18 -18.29
C GLN A 551 -20.67 -25.80 -17.35
N ASP A 552 -19.42 -25.36 -17.44
CA ASP A 552 -18.32 -25.86 -16.60
C ASP A 552 -18.59 -25.68 -15.11
N VAL A 553 -19.15 -24.53 -14.72
CA VAL A 553 -19.53 -24.27 -13.33
C VAL A 553 -20.74 -25.12 -12.92
N LEU A 554 -21.74 -25.25 -13.80
CA LEU A 554 -22.94 -26.05 -13.55
C LEU A 554 -22.61 -27.53 -13.35
N LEU A 555 -21.71 -28.10 -14.15
CA LEU A 555 -21.26 -29.49 -13.99
C LEU A 555 -20.55 -29.69 -12.65
N ALA A 556 -19.74 -28.72 -12.20
CA ALA A 556 -18.99 -28.84 -10.97
C ALA A 556 -19.88 -28.82 -9.71
N ILE A 557 -20.93 -27.99 -9.68
CA ILE A 557 -21.81 -27.88 -8.50
C ILE A 557 -22.68 -29.13 -8.26
N GLN A 558 -22.76 -30.05 -9.22
CA GLN A 558 -23.56 -31.28 -9.08
C GLN A 558 -22.95 -32.28 -8.09
N GLN A 559 -21.64 -32.24 -7.89
CA GLN A 559 -20.90 -33.27 -7.14
C GLN A 559 -20.48 -32.82 -5.72
N GLY A 560 -20.88 -31.60 -5.32
CA GLY A 560 -20.32 -30.89 -4.18
C GLY A 560 -21.19 -30.76 -2.93
N PRO A 561 -20.65 -30.12 -1.88
CA PRO A 561 -21.42 -29.66 -0.74
C PRO A 561 -22.56 -28.73 -1.20
N ARG A 562 -23.77 -28.95 -0.66
CA ARG A 562 -24.99 -28.24 -1.09
C ARG A 562 -24.88 -26.75 -0.83
N GLU A 563 -24.28 -26.38 0.28
CA GLU A 563 -24.05 -25.01 0.73
C GLU A 563 -23.12 -24.26 -0.24
N THR A 564 -22.04 -24.90 -0.69
CA THR A 564 -21.11 -24.34 -1.69
C THR A 564 -21.82 -24.15 -3.04
N ALA A 565 -22.56 -25.16 -3.51
CA ALA A 565 -23.36 -25.04 -4.73
C ALA A 565 -24.38 -23.89 -4.65
N SER A 566 -25.05 -23.77 -3.50
CA SER A 566 -26.01 -22.70 -3.22
C SER A 566 -25.36 -21.31 -3.23
N ALA A 567 -24.15 -21.17 -2.67
CA ALA A 567 -23.38 -19.92 -2.69
C ALA A 567 -22.91 -19.53 -4.09
N ILE A 568 -22.44 -20.50 -4.89
CA ILE A 568 -22.05 -20.27 -6.30
C ILE A 568 -23.24 -19.75 -7.10
N LEU A 569 -24.41 -20.40 -6.97
CA LEU A 569 -25.62 -19.98 -7.67
C LEU A 569 -26.12 -18.60 -7.20
N THR A 570 -26.01 -18.28 -5.90
CA THR A 570 -26.32 -16.94 -5.39
C THR A 570 -25.46 -15.89 -6.07
N GLY A 571 -24.14 -16.08 -6.08
CA GLY A 571 -23.21 -15.16 -6.71
C GLY A 571 -23.47 -14.97 -8.20
N LEU A 572 -23.53 -16.08 -8.95
CA LEU A 572 -23.79 -16.03 -10.40
C LEU A 572 -25.06 -15.25 -10.74
N THR A 573 -26.18 -15.56 -10.08
CA THR A 573 -27.46 -14.91 -10.37
C THR A 573 -27.55 -13.46 -9.89
N ALA A 574 -26.75 -13.07 -8.89
CA ALA A 574 -26.58 -11.68 -8.47
C ALA A 574 -25.76 -10.86 -9.48
N GLY A 575 -24.74 -11.48 -10.08
CA GLY A 575 -23.84 -10.82 -11.02
C GLY A 575 -24.39 -10.72 -12.45
N LEU A 576 -25.17 -11.71 -12.88
CA LEU A 576 -25.75 -11.73 -14.23
C LEU A 576 -26.81 -10.63 -14.42
N PRO A 577 -26.71 -9.82 -15.49
CA PRO A 577 -27.70 -8.80 -15.78
C PRO A 577 -29.06 -9.44 -16.11
N SER A 578 -30.15 -8.71 -15.85
CA SER A 578 -31.52 -9.18 -16.11
C SER A 578 -31.86 -9.30 -17.60
N GLN A 579 -31.14 -8.59 -18.47
CA GLN A 579 -31.26 -8.65 -19.93
C GLN A 579 -29.88 -9.02 -20.49
N PHE A 580 -29.55 -10.30 -20.44
CA PHE A 580 -28.27 -10.82 -20.89
C PHE A 580 -28.44 -11.49 -22.26
N GLU A 581 -27.85 -10.91 -23.31
CA GLU A 581 -27.77 -11.59 -24.62
C GLU A 581 -26.85 -12.82 -24.50
N PHE A 582 -27.47 -13.95 -24.17
CA PHE A 582 -26.78 -15.21 -23.96
C PHE A 582 -27.08 -16.17 -25.11
N LYS A 583 -26.02 -16.66 -25.75
CA LYS A 583 -26.13 -17.68 -26.79
C LYS A 583 -26.06 -19.06 -26.14
N THR A 584 -27.23 -19.67 -25.91
CA THR A 584 -27.30 -21.02 -25.36
C THR A 584 -26.68 -22.07 -26.29
N THR A 585 -26.31 -23.21 -25.70
CA THR A 585 -25.84 -24.42 -26.39
C THR A 585 -26.57 -25.63 -25.83
N SER A 586 -26.65 -26.72 -26.62
CA SER A 586 -27.26 -27.98 -26.16
C SER A 586 -26.61 -28.52 -24.89
N ASP A 587 -25.30 -28.34 -24.77
CA ASP A 587 -24.52 -28.89 -23.67
C ASP A 587 -24.73 -28.09 -22.38
N PHE A 588 -24.85 -26.77 -22.49
CA PHE A 588 -25.28 -25.92 -21.39
C PHE A 588 -26.70 -26.27 -20.92
N ASP A 589 -27.66 -26.39 -21.84
CA ASP A 589 -29.04 -26.73 -21.52
C ASP A 589 -29.14 -28.10 -20.82
N ALA A 590 -28.36 -29.09 -21.28
CA ALA A 590 -28.26 -30.40 -20.64
C ALA A 590 -27.69 -30.31 -19.22
N ALA A 591 -26.58 -29.59 -19.03
CA ALA A 591 -25.96 -29.38 -17.71
C ALA A 591 -26.89 -28.65 -16.74
N LEU A 592 -27.67 -27.69 -17.23
CA LEU A 592 -28.67 -26.95 -16.44
C LEU A 592 -29.81 -27.86 -15.96
N VAL A 593 -30.34 -28.70 -16.85
CA VAL A 593 -31.39 -29.68 -16.50
C VAL A 593 -30.87 -30.68 -15.47
N GLU A 594 -29.65 -31.19 -15.66
CA GLU A 594 -29.03 -32.13 -14.73
C GLU A 594 -28.79 -31.49 -13.35
N ALA A 595 -28.23 -30.28 -13.32
CA ALA A 595 -28.07 -29.51 -12.09
C ALA A 595 -29.42 -29.28 -11.37
N PHE A 596 -30.48 -28.98 -12.12
CA PHE A 596 -31.82 -28.79 -11.54
C PHE A 596 -32.39 -30.07 -10.93
N ASN A 597 -32.20 -31.22 -11.58
CA ASN A 597 -32.70 -32.50 -11.08
C ASN A 597 -31.99 -32.90 -9.77
N ASN A 598 -30.69 -32.61 -9.66
CA ASN A 598 -29.86 -32.97 -8.51
C ASN A 598 -29.88 -31.93 -7.36
N ALA A 599 -30.38 -30.72 -7.63
CA ALA A 599 -30.38 -29.62 -6.67
C ALA A 599 -31.42 -29.75 -5.52
N ALA A 600 -31.03 -29.26 -4.34
CA ALA A 600 -31.96 -29.02 -3.23
C ALA A 600 -32.97 -27.90 -3.57
N ALA A 601 -34.09 -27.85 -2.86
CA ALA A 601 -35.20 -26.91 -3.14
C ALA A 601 -34.74 -25.43 -3.20
N GLU A 602 -33.84 -25.02 -2.30
CA GLU A 602 -33.26 -23.67 -2.27
C GLU A 602 -32.42 -23.32 -3.50
N SER A 603 -31.73 -24.30 -4.09
CA SER A 603 -30.89 -24.12 -5.27
C SER A 603 -31.71 -24.19 -6.56
N LYS A 604 -32.84 -24.90 -6.56
CA LYS A 604 -33.76 -24.97 -7.71
C LYS A 604 -34.29 -23.60 -8.11
N SER A 605 -34.67 -22.75 -7.14
CA SER A 605 -35.14 -21.38 -7.42
C SER A 605 -34.06 -20.52 -8.10
N LYS A 606 -32.79 -20.69 -7.70
CA LYS A 606 -31.64 -19.99 -8.29
C LYS A 606 -31.34 -20.50 -9.69
N LEU A 607 -31.46 -21.80 -9.95
CA LEU A 607 -31.31 -22.38 -11.29
C LEU A 607 -32.42 -21.92 -12.24
N ILE A 608 -33.67 -21.78 -11.77
CA ILE A 608 -34.75 -21.17 -12.55
C ILE A 608 -34.42 -19.72 -12.90
N ARG A 609 -33.92 -18.94 -11.92
CA ARG A 609 -33.49 -17.57 -12.16
C ARG A 609 -32.35 -17.51 -13.18
N LEU A 610 -31.36 -18.39 -13.07
CA LEU A 610 -30.26 -18.51 -14.02
C LEU A 610 -30.78 -18.83 -15.44
N ALA A 611 -31.69 -19.79 -15.56
CA ALA A 611 -32.32 -20.15 -16.83
C ALA A 611 -33.05 -18.96 -17.47
N SER A 612 -33.79 -18.20 -16.67
CA SER A 612 -34.49 -16.99 -17.10
C SER A 612 -33.53 -15.88 -17.53
N GLN A 613 -32.46 -15.64 -16.78
CA GLN A 613 -31.42 -14.66 -17.12
C GLN A 613 -30.65 -15.04 -18.38
N CYS A 614 -30.51 -16.35 -18.66
CA CYS A 614 -29.86 -16.88 -19.87
C CYS A 614 -30.84 -17.06 -21.05
N HIS A 615 -32.13 -16.72 -20.89
CA HIS A 615 -33.17 -16.89 -21.91
C HIS A 615 -33.25 -18.30 -22.52
N THR A 616 -33.06 -19.34 -21.70
CA THR A 616 -33.20 -20.74 -22.13
C THR A 616 -34.55 -21.34 -21.69
N ASN A 617 -35.10 -22.19 -22.55
CA ASN A 617 -36.33 -22.94 -22.31
C ASN A 617 -36.05 -24.36 -21.76
N ALA A 618 -34.79 -24.69 -21.43
CA ALA A 618 -34.40 -26.04 -21.00
C ALA A 618 -35.21 -26.59 -19.82
N LEU A 619 -35.70 -25.72 -18.94
CA LEU A 619 -36.49 -26.10 -17.75
C LEU A 619 -38.02 -26.06 -17.95
N GLU A 620 -38.54 -25.70 -19.14
CA GLU A 620 -40.00 -25.61 -19.39
C GLU A 620 -40.73 -26.93 -19.11
N SER A 621 -40.12 -28.06 -19.48
CA SER A 621 -40.65 -29.41 -19.23
C SER A 621 -40.74 -29.79 -17.74
N ARG A 622 -40.20 -28.95 -16.85
CA ARG A 622 -40.23 -29.10 -15.38
C ARG A 622 -41.16 -28.10 -14.69
N SER A 623 -41.99 -27.37 -15.45
CA SER A 623 -42.93 -26.34 -14.97
C SER A 623 -43.75 -26.72 -13.72
N GLN A 624 -44.24 -27.96 -13.62
CA GLN A 624 -45.00 -28.41 -12.44
C GLN A 624 -44.11 -28.54 -11.18
N GLU A 625 -42.87 -28.99 -11.32
CA GLU A 625 -41.90 -29.05 -10.21
C GLU A 625 -41.45 -27.66 -9.78
N ILE A 626 -41.34 -26.74 -10.74
CA ILE A 626 -41.02 -25.33 -10.52
C ILE A 626 -42.11 -24.66 -9.66
N ILE A 627 -43.39 -24.86 -9.99
CA ILE A 627 -44.54 -24.34 -9.22
C ILE A 627 -44.51 -24.87 -7.78
N ASN A 628 -44.21 -26.17 -7.60
CA ASN A 628 -44.14 -26.79 -6.28
C ASN A 628 -42.97 -26.23 -5.44
N ALA A 629 -41.80 -26.02 -6.04
CA ALA A 629 -40.64 -25.45 -5.35
C ALA A 629 -40.88 -24.00 -4.89
N LEU A 630 -41.45 -23.16 -5.74
CA LEU A 630 -41.81 -21.78 -5.42
C LEU A 630 -42.86 -21.69 -4.31
N SER A 631 -43.86 -22.58 -4.34
CA SER A 631 -44.90 -22.63 -3.31
C SER A 631 -44.34 -22.95 -1.93
N LYS A 632 -43.34 -23.84 -1.85
CA LYS A 632 -42.68 -24.17 -0.58
C LYS A 632 -41.92 -22.98 0.01
N LEU A 633 -41.23 -22.21 -0.84
CA LEU A 633 -40.46 -21.03 -0.43
C LEU A 633 -41.35 -19.90 0.10
N ILE A 634 -42.52 -19.68 -0.52
CA ILE A 634 -43.54 -18.72 -0.04
C ILE A 634 -44.08 -19.16 1.33
N SER A 635 -44.16 -20.47 1.57
CA SER A 635 -44.66 -21.04 2.83
C SER A 635 -43.64 -20.85 3.97
N ASP A 636 -42.35 -21.07 3.69
CA ASP A 636 -41.26 -20.91 4.66
C ASP A 636 -40.94 -19.43 4.97
N SER A 637 -41.15 -18.50 4.03
CA SER A 637 -40.94 -17.04 4.26
C SER A 637 -42.00 -16.35 5.12
N LYS A 638 -43.10 -17.05 5.44
CA LYS A 638 -44.20 -16.57 6.29
C LYS A 638 -44.14 -17.10 7.73
N ALA A 639 -43.17 -17.95 8.04
CA ALA A 639 -42.84 -18.45 9.37
C ALA A 639 -41.57 -17.77 9.88
#